data_AF-A1R109-F1
#
_entry.id   AF-A1R109-F1
#
_cell.length_a   1.000
_cell.length_b   1.000
_cell.length_c   1.000
_cell.angle_alpha   90.00
_cell.angle_beta   90.00
_cell.angle_gamma   90.00
#
_symmetry.space_group_name_H-M   'P 1'
#
loop_
_entity.id
_entity.type
_entity.pdbx_description
1 polymer ?
#
loop_
_entity_poly.entity_id
_entity_poly.type
_entity_poly.pdbx_seq_one_letter_code
_entity_poly.pdbx_strand_id
1 'polypeptide(L)'
;MPTFPLAARQRALAVLAMLLAMFLMPSAQAWGSVQQPGVEDPGTRFFGALLDWDTDSAADYAQRLGAPAALYGQNVSLPVDDGGREYLKGYFSQIAEQGSHALLTVRPGIPLKDINQDVASAFARQITTAAAGFRGKVLVRFAPEMNAPWVSWGQEPEAYRAAFDNVAAALRATLPDPVMVWSPTAEKDYPFQVATSTPPKGVPLASLDTSGNGIWDQDDSAFEPYYPGDDVVDWVGLSVYHDTTGAGAASNTLPAAGEFNDALHASSGGTSSGEGGTDNFYGTYVQARTKPLLVETGAFYSPGAGGAAELDVKETWWHQVFASVAEPGNGSVRAVVWNETTEVRDPGRVPIDWRATAEPSLANPFRTSLDTSGLTIGPVTEKGLDNVPGIEAPQPKTGTVIQGWAAWASAGSVLVAVAALWFLSSRAFASKWSYTGTGKRDARIDMLRGLAIVFVVVNHVGINSVFQLLSQETLGVVSGAELFVMLSGVVLGMVYGPRIATELGDVVDGTTKRAWKLYFTALAVVLIVYGLSLLPFINAAAVTTFTDQGTGGAGRAAAGTTYDLYAGMEGLLQFPVPQGLIPALLLLQVGPWQFNIMGLYVVLLLISPLILVALSRGFTWLVLTLSVGLYIAGSIFRFRLLPSQFEDSFPLLVWQLLFVVGMTAGFYRHHIIEWFADRRRRWLLGVCIFLAAACAVFSWSGPYLTNQLDFRLALIPETTFRYVYDTFFSRTYLGPGRVLNVFLITIALYALLSAFWKPLSRAVGWFFIPLGQATLYVFIMHVFFIVAIANIPVLRDGNLWLNTGVYIALLAILWVMVKTKFLFRLVPR
;
A
#
# COMPACT_ATOMS: atom_id res chain seq x y z
N MET A 1 13.15 17.83 -60.35
CA MET A 1 12.89 16.88 -59.24
C MET A 1 14.21 16.25 -58.84
N PRO A 2 14.53 16.22 -57.54
CA PRO A 2 14.54 14.91 -56.90
C PRO A 2 13.83 14.90 -55.54
N THR A 3 13.31 13.71 -55.25
CA THR A 3 12.44 13.31 -54.15
C THR A 3 13.22 13.05 -52.86
N PHE A 4 13.01 13.90 -51.87
CA PHE A 4 13.17 13.57 -50.45
C PHE A 4 11.84 13.95 -49.78
N PRO A 5 10.95 13.00 -49.42
CA PRO A 5 10.90 12.56 -48.03
C PRO A 5 10.14 11.22 -47.80
N LEU A 6 10.81 10.07 -47.84
CA LEU A 6 10.23 8.80 -47.36
C LEU A 6 11.12 8.11 -46.31
N ALA A 7 12.44 8.31 -46.38
CA ALA A 7 13.41 7.68 -45.48
C ALA A 7 13.30 8.13 -44.00
N ALA A 8 12.86 9.35 -43.70
CA ALA A 8 12.79 9.85 -42.32
C ALA A 8 11.65 9.23 -41.49
N ARG A 9 10.52 8.88 -42.13
CA ARG A 9 9.39 8.21 -41.46
C ARG A 9 9.69 6.74 -41.17
N GLN A 10 10.38 6.06 -42.08
CA GLN A 10 10.79 4.67 -41.89
C GLN A 10 11.88 4.53 -40.83
N ARG A 11 12.79 5.51 -40.71
CA ARG A 11 13.82 5.50 -39.65
C ARG A 11 13.25 5.76 -38.25
N ALA A 12 12.24 6.62 -38.10
CA ALA A 12 11.57 6.82 -36.81
C ALA A 12 10.75 5.59 -36.37
N LEU A 13 10.07 4.92 -37.31
CA LEU A 13 9.37 3.65 -37.05
C LEU A 13 10.33 2.48 -36.81
N ALA A 14 11.48 2.44 -37.49
CA ALA A 14 12.51 1.41 -37.28
C ALA A 14 13.24 1.57 -35.94
N VAL A 15 13.47 2.79 -35.46
CA VAL A 15 14.03 3.04 -34.12
C VAL A 15 13.01 2.67 -33.04
N LEU A 16 11.73 3.00 -33.23
CA LEU A 16 10.68 2.57 -32.30
C LEU A 16 10.52 1.03 -32.27
N ALA A 17 10.61 0.38 -33.42
CA ALA A 17 10.54 -1.08 -33.55
C ALA A 17 11.78 -1.81 -33.04
N MET A 18 12.99 -1.25 -33.21
CA MET A 18 14.22 -1.80 -32.63
C MET A 18 14.26 -1.65 -31.11
N LEU A 19 13.77 -0.53 -30.57
CA LEU A 19 13.61 -0.37 -29.13
C LEU A 19 12.62 -1.42 -28.60
N LEU A 20 11.45 -1.59 -29.23
CA LEU A 20 10.48 -2.64 -28.87
C LEU A 20 11.02 -4.08 -29.00
N ALA A 21 11.92 -4.35 -29.96
CA ALA A 21 12.50 -5.69 -30.17
C ALA A 21 13.63 -6.02 -29.19
N MET A 22 14.38 -5.02 -28.68
CA MET A 22 15.35 -5.22 -27.60
C MET A 22 14.67 -5.46 -26.23
N PHE A 23 13.40 -5.09 -26.07
CA PHE A 23 12.59 -5.33 -24.87
C PHE A 23 11.99 -6.74 -24.77
N LEU A 24 12.12 -7.59 -25.80
CA LEU A 24 11.44 -8.90 -25.87
C LEU A 24 12.39 -10.12 -25.78
N MET A 25 13.63 -9.95 -25.33
CA MET A 25 14.51 -11.10 -25.10
C MET A 25 14.37 -11.60 -23.67
N PRO A 26 13.84 -12.82 -23.44
CA PRO A 26 13.85 -13.41 -22.10
C PRO A 26 15.29 -13.79 -21.74
N SER A 27 15.75 -13.35 -20.57
CA SER A 27 16.95 -13.88 -19.94
C SER A 27 16.67 -15.31 -19.49
N ALA A 28 17.18 -16.29 -20.21
CA ALA A 28 17.19 -17.68 -19.76
C ALA A 28 18.17 -17.81 -18.58
N GLN A 29 17.64 -17.96 -17.36
CA GLN A 29 18.41 -18.43 -16.21
C GLN A 29 18.14 -19.92 -16.00
N ALA A 30 19.20 -20.71 -16.09
CA ALA A 30 19.19 -22.14 -15.85
C ALA A 30 18.99 -22.39 -14.35
N TRP A 31 17.97 -23.16 -13.99
CA TRP A 31 17.77 -23.63 -12.63
C TRP A 31 18.65 -24.85 -12.38
N GLY A 32 19.61 -24.72 -11.47
CA GLY A 32 20.35 -25.85 -10.92
C GLY A 32 19.42 -26.69 -10.04
N SER A 33 19.38 -28.00 -10.29
CA SER A 33 18.65 -28.96 -9.47
C SER A 33 19.32 -29.09 -8.09
N VAL A 34 18.68 -28.57 -7.04
CA VAL A 34 19.07 -28.82 -5.65
C VAL A 34 18.42 -30.12 -5.18
N GLN A 35 19.23 -30.99 -4.58
CA GLN A 35 18.89 -32.32 -4.11
C GLN A 35 18.08 -32.23 -2.82
N GLN A 36 16.91 -32.88 -2.77
CA GLN A 36 16.03 -32.90 -1.60
C GLN A 36 16.57 -33.83 -0.50
N PRO A 37 16.66 -33.39 0.77
CA PRO A 37 16.82 -34.30 1.90
C PRO A 37 15.45 -34.76 2.41
N GLY A 38 15.34 -36.06 2.68
CA GLY A 38 14.21 -36.65 3.39
C GLY A 38 14.44 -36.71 4.90
N VAL A 39 13.33 -36.70 5.64
CA VAL A 39 13.17 -36.91 7.10
C VAL A 39 13.96 -35.92 7.98
N GLU A 40 13.22 -34.98 8.59
CA GLU A 40 13.75 -34.00 9.57
C GLU A 40 14.57 -34.69 10.68
N ASP A 41 15.85 -34.35 10.79
CA ASP A 41 16.67 -34.67 11.94
C ASP A 41 16.21 -33.80 13.13
N PRO A 42 15.89 -34.38 14.32
CA PRO A 42 15.58 -33.62 15.54
C PRO A 42 16.63 -32.58 15.94
N GLY A 43 17.87 -32.68 15.41
CA GLY A 43 18.96 -31.73 15.59
C GLY A 43 18.93 -30.48 14.69
N THR A 44 18.05 -30.41 13.69
CA THR A 44 18.06 -29.36 12.67
C THR A 44 17.76 -27.98 13.27
N ARG A 45 18.49 -26.96 12.80
CA ARG A 45 18.27 -25.55 13.14
C ARG A 45 17.86 -24.81 11.88
N PHE A 46 16.83 -23.99 11.94
CA PHE A 46 16.21 -23.38 10.78
C PHE A 46 16.55 -21.90 10.67
N PHE A 47 16.81 -21.45 9.45
CA PHE A 47 16.78 -20.03 9.12
C PHE A 47 15.44 -19.67 8.48
N GLY A 48 14.81 -18.62 8.99
CA GLY A 48 13.53 -18.11 8.54
C GLY A 48 13.57 -16.63 8.17
N ALA A 49 12.53 -16.17 7.48
CA ALA A 49 12.36 -14.78 7.09
C ALA A 49 10.94 -14.30 7.37
N LEU A 50 10.80 -13.13 7.99
CA LEU A 50 9.52 -12.40 8.12
C LEU A 50 9.40 -11.43 6.94
N LEU A 51 8.48 -11.71 6.01
CA LEU A 51 8.32 -10.91 4.79
C LEU A 51 7.21 -9.87 4.91
N ASP A 52 7.33 -8.82 4.09
CA ASP A 52 6.22 -7.93 3.75
C ASP A 52 5.47 -8.50 2.54
N TRP A 53 4.50 -9.36 2.82
CA TRP A 53 3.72 -10.11 1.82
C TRP A 53 2.90 -9.27 0.83
N ASP A 54 2.76 -7.96 1.05
CA ASP A 54 2.12 -7.05 0.10
C ASP A 54 3.05 -6.65 -1.05
N THR A 55 4.36 -6.61 -0.77
CA THR A 55 5.39 -6.15 -1.70
C THR A 55 6.41 -7.22 -2.07
N ASP A 56 6.41 -8.34 -1.37
CA ASP A 56 7.35 -9.44 -1.53
C ASP A 56 6.62 -10.79 -1.57
N SER A 57 7.32 -11.83 -2.00
CA SER A 57 6.82 -13.20 -2.01
C SER A 57 7.90 -14.19 -1.60
N ALA A 58 7.48 -15.39 -1.18
CA ALA A 58 8.41 -16.47 -0.85
C ALA A 58 9.32 -16.85 -2.04
N ALA A 59 8.82 -16.69 -3.27
CA ALA A 59 9.58 -16.96 -4.49
C ALA A 59 10.60 -15.85 -4.78
N ASP A 60 10.19 -14.58 -4.65
CA ASP A 60 11.07 -13.43 -4.88
C ASP A 60 12.20 -13.40 -3.84
N TYR A 61 11.88 -13.69 -2.57
CA TYR A 61 12.89 -13.88 -1.53
C TYR A 61 13.88 -14.98 -1.90
N ALA A 62 13.38 -16.16 -2.30
CA ALA A 62 14.21 -17.28 -2.68
C ALA A 62 15.12 -16.95 -3.87
N GLN A 63 14.62 -16.15 -4.82
CA GLN A 63 15.41 -15.68 -5.96
C GLN A 63 16.54 -14.74 -5.51
N ARG A 64 16.26 -13.80 -4.59
CA ARG A 64 17.27 -12.85 -4.10
C ARG A 64 18.36 -13.53 -3.26
N LEU A 65 17.97 -14.46 -2.38
CA LEU A 65 18.91 -15.20 -1.54
C LEU A 65 19.62 -16.33 -2.30
N GLY A 66 19.01 -16.85 -3.36
CA GLY A 66 19.47 -18.02 -4.12
C GLY A 66 18.92 -19.37 -3.61
N ALA A 67 18.10 -19.34 -2.56
CA ALA A 67 17.38 -20.49 -2.00
C ALA A 67 16.21 -20.00 -1.11
N PRO A 68 15.14 -20.78 -0.92
CA PRO A 68 14.06 -20.39 -0.02
C PRO A 68 14.48 -20.45 1.45
N ALA A 69 13.82 -19.67 2.32
CA ALA A 69 13.95 -19.83 3.76
C ALA A 69 13.29 -21.15 4.22
N ALA A 70 13.76 -21.73 5.33
CA ALA A 70 13.15 -22.92 5.90
C ALA A 70 11.80 -22.61 6.58
N LEU A 71 11.63 -21.38 7.06
CA LEU A 71 10.43 -20.88 7.75
C LEU A 71 10.08 -19.49 7.22
N TYR A 72 8.82 -19.23 6.91
CA TYR A 72 8.37 -17.89 6.50
C TYR A 72 7.36 -17.33 7.49
N GLY A 73 7.62 -16.13 8.00
CA GLY A 73 6.75 -15.41 8.94
C GLY A 73 5.69 -14.56 8.27
N GLN A 74 4.47 -14.57 8.80
CA GLN A 74 3.38 -13.67 8.40
C GLN A 74 2.61 -13.15 9.63
N ASN A 75 2.25 -11.86 9.60
CA ASN A 75 1.34 -11.28 10.58
C ASN A 75 -0.12 -11.61 10.25
N VAL A 76 -0.91 -11.95 11.27
CA VAL A 76 -2.33 -12.30 11.14
C VAL A 76 -3.12 -11.59 12.24
N SER A 77 -4.20 -10.89 11.88
CA SER A 77 -5.10 -10.30 12.88
C SER A 77 -5.98 -11.35 13.55
N LEU A 78 -6.29 -11.17 14.82
CA LEU A 78 -7.31 -11.94 15.55
C LEU A 78 -8.40 -10.98 16.07
N PRO A 79 -9.66 -11.10 15.61
CA PRO A 79 -10.18 -12.08 14.63
C PRO A 79 -9.70 -11.84 13.19
N VAL A 80 -9.70 -12.87 12.34
CA VAL A 80 -9.40 -12.72 10.90
C VAL A 80 -10.61 -12.11 10.19
N ASP A 81 -10.39 -11.03 9.45
CA ASP A 81 -11.41 -10.44 8.59
C ASP A 81 -11.64 -11.24 7.30
N ASP A 82 -12.70 -10.89 6.55
CA ASP A 82 -13.09 -11.63 5.34
C ASP A 82 -12.01 -11.62 4.24
N GLY A 83 -11.21 -10.55 4.15
CA GLY A 83 -10.09 -10.43 3.21
C GLY A 83 -8.86 -11.23 3.65
N GLY A 84 -8.60 -11.26 4.96
CA GLY A 84 -7.51 -12.01 5.58
C GLY A 84 -7.61 -13.51 5.35
N ARG A 85 -8.82 -14.06 5.17
CA ARG A 85 -9.00 -15.49 4.85
C ARG A 85 -8.40 -15.90 3.52
N GLU A 86 -8.57 -15.08 2.48
CA GLU A 86 -8.02 -15.40 1.15
C GLU A 86 -6.51 -15.13 1.11
N TYR A 87 -6.08 -14.10 1.82
CA TYR A 87 -4.66 -13.78 1.99
C TYR A 87 -3.90 -14.91 2.70
N LEU A 88 -4.48 -15.49 3.75
CA LEU A 88 -3.91 -16.65 4.46
C LEU A 88 -3.77 -17.88 3.56
N LYS A 89 -4.75 -18.16 2.69
CA LYS A 89 -4.63 -19.24 1.70
C LYS A 89 -3.51 -18.99 0.71
N GLY A 90 -3.41 -17.75 0.21
CA GLY A 90 -2.34 -17.32 -0.68
C GLY A 90 -0.96 -17.50 -0.04
N TYR A 91 -0.84 -17.20 1.25
CA TYR A 91 0.37 -17.44 2.04
C TYR A 91 0.73 -18.92 2.12
N PHE A 92 -0.19 -19.77 2.61
CA PHE A 92 0.05 -21.21 2.73
C PHE A 92 0.41 -21.85 1.40
N SER A 93 -0.22 -21.42 0.30
CA SER A 93 0.11 -21.86 -1.05
C SER A 93 1.55 -21.48 -1.44
N GLN A 94 1.93 -20.21 -1.29
CA GLN A 94 3.27 -19.73 -1.67
C GLN A 94 4.39 -20.41 -0.89
N ILE A 95 4.23 -20.61 0.43
CA ILE A 95 5.26 -21.27 1.24
C ILE A 95 5.30 -22.78 0.97
N ALA A 96 4.16 -23.40 0.65
CA ALA A 96 4.11 -24.81 0.25
C ALA A 96 4.93 -25.02 -1.03
N GLU A 97 4.81 -24.14 -2.02
CA GLU A 97 5.62 -24.21 -3.25
C GLU A 97 7.13 -24.08 -3.01
N GLN A 98 7.52 -23.40 -1.93
CA GLN A 98 8.92 -23.30 -1.51
C GLN A 98 9.38 -24.47 -0.65
N GLY A 99 8.47 -25.33 -0.17
CA GLY A 99 8.80 -26.43 0.73
C GLY A 99 9.25 -25.93 2.10
N SER A 100 8.55 -24.93 2.64
CA SER A 100 8.90 -24.26 3.90
C SER A 100 7.86 -24.53 5.00
N HIS A 101 8.23 -24.29 6.26
CA HIS A 101 7.30 -24.22 7.39
C HIS A 101 6.60 -22.85 7.46
N ALA A 102 5.47 -22.80 8.18
CA ALA A 102 4.70 -21.58 8.41
C ALA A 102 4.98 -21.01 9.82
N LEU A 103 5.19 -19.70 9.91
CA LEU A 103 5.18 -18.95 11.17
C LEU A 103 4.09 -17.87 11.10
N LEU A 104 3.05 -18.03 11.91
CA LEU A 104 1.96 -17.07 12.04
C LEU A 104 2.17 -16.23 13.30
N THR A 105 2.47 -14.95 13.12
CA THR A 105 2.48 -13.95 14.19
C THR A 105 1.08 -13.40 14.37
N VAL A 106 0.38 -13.85 15.40
CA VAL A 106 -1.03 -13.51 15.66
C VAL A 106 -1.09 -12.22 16.48
N ARG A 107 -1.71 -11.19 15.93
CA ARG A 107 -1.86 -9.85 16.50
C ARG A 107 -3.31 -9.62 16.93
N PRO A 108 -3.61 -9.50 18.23
CA PRO A 108 -4.93 -9.13 18.70
C PRO A 108 -5.41 -7.79 18.13
N GLY A 109 -6.51 -7.84 17.38
CA GLY A 109 -7.25 -6.66 16.90
C GLY A 109 -8.34 -6.21 17.88
N ILE A 110 -8.59 -7.00 18.92
CA ILE A 110 -9.55 -6.73 20.01
C ILE A 110 -8.83 -6.83 21.37
N PRO A 111 -9.39 -6.26 22.45
CA PRO A 111 -8.82 -6.40 23.80
C PRO A 111 -8.63 -7.87 24.20
N LEU A 112 -7.52 -8.19 24.89
CA LEU A 112 -7.17 -9.57 25.26
C LEU A 112 -8.28 -10.29 26.04
N LYS A 113 -8.92 -9.57 26.96
CA LYS A 113 -10.05 -10.08 27.77
C LYS A 113 -11.28 -10.52 26.94
N ASP A 114 -11.42 -10.01 25.71
CA ASP A 114 -12.54 -10.32 24.82
C ASP A 114 -12.23 -11.55 23.92
N ILE A 115 -10.99 -12.08 23.97
CA ILE A 115 -10.58 -13.30 23.29
C ILE A 115 -11.03 -14.51 24.13
N ASN A 116 -12.33 -14.78 24.06
CA ASN A 116 -12.92 -15.96 24.67
C ASN A 116 -12.81 -17.20 23.76
N GLN A 117 -13.29 -18.35 24.25
CA GLN A 117 -13.24 -19.62 23.53
C GLN A 117 -13.95 -19.58 22.16
N ASP A 118 -15.04 -18.83 22.01
CA ASP A 118 -15.76 -18.73 20.73
C ASP A 118 -14.94 -17.98 19.68
N VAL A 119 -14.32 -16.86 20.06
CA VAL A 119 -13.43 -16.09 19.18
C VAL A 119 -12.21 -16.93 18.79
N ALA A 120 -11.57 -17.58 19.76
CA ALA A 120 -10.42 -18.45 19.53
C ALA A 120 -10.77 -19.64 18.60
N SER A 121 -11.92 -20.27 18.82
CA SER A 121 -12.40 -21.38 17.98
C SER A 121 -12.73 -20.94 16.56
N ALA A 122 -13.31 -19.75 16.39
CA ALA A 122 -13.56 -19.19 15.06
C ALA A 122 -12.25 -18.92 14.30
N PHE A 123 -11.27 -18.32 14.98
CA PHE A 123 -9.93 -18.10 14.45
C PHE A 123 -9.25 -19.42 14.05
N ALA A 124 -9.25 -20.42 14.94
CA ALA A 124 -8.61 -21.71 14.69
C ALA A 124 -9.22 -22.46 13.48
N ARG A 125 -10.55 -22.40 13.30
CA ARG A 125 -11.21 -22.94 12.09
C ARG A 125 -10.76 -22.24 10.81
N GLN A 126 -10.57 -20.93 10.85
CA GLN A 126 -10.10 -20.16 9.69
C GLN A 126 -8.66 -20.52 9.32
N ILE A 127 -7.75 -20.63 10.30
CA ILE A 127 -6.38 -21.09 10.07
C ILE A 127 -6.37 -22.52 9.52
N THR A 128 -7.14 -23.42 10.11
CA THR A 128 -7.25 -24.82 9.64
C THR A 128 -7.74 -24.90 8.20
N THR A 129 -8.72 -24.08 7.84
CA THR A 129 -9.24 -24.01 6.46
C THR A 129 -8.18 -23.48 5.50
N ALA A 130 -7.39 -22.49 5.91
CA ALA A 130 -6.35 -21.91 5.07
C ALA A 130 -5.12 -22.84 4.91
N ALA A 131 -4.79 -23.60 5.95
CA ALA A 131 -3.69 -24.56 5.98
C ALA A 131 -4.04 -25.94 5.37
N ALA A 132 -5.20 -26.08 4.74
CA ALA A 132 -5.65 -27.36 4.18
C ALA A 132 -4.65 -27.88 3.12
N GLY A 133 -4.17 -29.12 3.31
CA GLY A 133 -3.18 -29.74 2.44
C GLY A 133 -1.74 -29.24 2.66
N PHE A 134 -1.50 -28.34 3.62
CA PHE A 134 -0.16 -27.88 3.95
C PHE A 134 0.63 -28.98 4.68
N ARG A 135 1.84 -29.26 4.19
CA ARG A 135 2.70 -30.34 4.69
C ARG A 135 3.71 -29.88 5.74
N GLY A 136 3.93 -28.57 5.86
CA GLY A 136 4.85 -28.00 6.83
C GLY A 136 4.25 -27.84 8.21
N LYS A 137 5.10 -27.64 9.22
CA LYS A 137 4.68 -27.27 10.57
C LYS A 137 4.09 -25.86 10.58
N VAL A 138 3.08 -25.66 11.41
CA VAL A 138 2.46 -24.36 11.65
C VAL A 138 2.86 -23.87 13.04
N LEU A 139 3.84 -22.97 13.09
CA LEU A 139 4.25 -22.28 14.29
C LEU A 139 3.34 -21.08 14.49
N VAL A 140 2.74 -20.96 15.67
CA VAL A 140 1.81 -19.87 16.00
C VAL A 140 2.40 -19.06 17.15
N ARG A 141 2.88 -17.87 16.81
CA ARG A 141 3.42 -16.90 17.77
C ARG A 141 2.33 -15.92 18.16
N PHE A 142 1.63 -16.21 19.24
CA PHE A 142 0.49 -15.41 19.69
C PHE A 142 0.92 -14.20 20.51
N ALA A 143 0.45 -13.02 20.08
CA ALA A 143 0.60 -11.73 20.75
C ALA A 143 2.03 -11.50 21.30
N PRO A 144 3.07 -11.55 20.43
CA PRO A 144 4.45 -11.40 20.88
C PRO A 144 4.70 -10.02 21.49
N GLU A 145 5.81 -9.89 22.21
CA GLU A 145 6.26 -8.64 22.85
C GLU A 145 5.25 -8.04 23.84
N MET A 146 4.40 -8.89 24.39
CA MET A 146 3.42 -8.57 25.42
C MET A 146 4.02 -7.93 26.69
N ASN A 147 5.32 -8.08 26.94
CA ASN A 147 6.03 -7.41 28.02
C ASN A 147 6.41 -5.95 27.70
N ALA A 148 6.07 -5.45 26.51
CA ALA A 148 6.45 -4.11 26.05
C ALA A 148 5.25 -3.15 25.87
N PRO A 149 5.44 -1.83 25.99
CA PRO A 149 4.34 -0.84 25.92
C PRO A 149 3.89 -0.47 24.48
N TRP A 150 4.68 -0.77 23.45
CA TRP A 150 4.42 -0.30 22.08
C TRP A 150 3.41 -1.16 21.30
N VAL A 151 3.04 -2.33 21.83
CA VAL A 151 1.98 -3.16 21.27
C VAL A 151 0.66 -2.94 22.00
N SER A 152 -0.46 -2.93 21.27
CA SER A 152 -1.78 -2.62 21.86
C SER A 152 -2.20 -3.60 22.94
N TRP A 153 -1.73 -4.85 22.87
CA TRP A 153 -1.98 -5.94 23.83
C TRP A 153 -0.93 -6.04 24.95
N GLY A 154 0.07 -5.15 24.99
CA GLY A 154 1.18 -5.24 25.93
C GLY A 154 0.84 -4.83 27.35
N GLN A 155 1.65 -5.25 28.32
CA GLN A 155 1.57 -4.90 29.74
C GLN A 155 0.27 -5.35 30.44
N GLU A 156 -0.35 -6.45 29.99
CA GLU A 156 -1.60 -7.02 30.54
C GLU A 156 -1.45 -8.53 30.85
N PRO A 157 -0.65 -8.94 31.87
CA PRO A 157 -0.20 -10.32 32.07
C PRO A 157 -1.33 -11.34 32.28
N GLU A 158 -2.30 -11.05 33.14
CA GLU A 158 -3.42 -11.98 33.42
C GLU A 158 -4.30 -12.20 32.18
N ALA A 159 -4.67 -11.12 31.49
CA ALA A 159 -5.47 -11.20 30.28
C ALA A 159 -4.70 -11.90 29.15
N TYR A 160 -3.38 -11.69 29.07
CA TYR A 160 -2.51 -12.36 28.10
C TYR A 160 -2.51 -13.87 28.29
N ARG A 161 -2.26 -14.36 29.52
CA ARG A 161 -2.22 -15.81 29.80
C ARG A 161 -3.57 -16.47 29.49
N ALA A 162 -4.67 -15.86 29.93
CA ALA A 162 -6.02 -16.38 29.63
C ALA A 162 -6.33 -16.43 28.13
N ALA A 163 -5.92 -15.41 27.36
CA ALA A 163 -6.09 -15.39 25.91
C ALA A 163 -5.20 -16.42 25.20
N PHE A 164 -3.95 -16.58 25.67
CA PHE A 164 -3.01 -17.59 25.16
C PHE A 164 -3.59 -18.99 25.31
N ASP A 165 -4.13 -19.33 26.49
CA ASP A 165 -4.76 -20.62 26.76
C ASP A 165 -5.94 -20.90 25.83
N ASN A 166 -6.82 -19.92 25.65
CA ASN A 166 -7.98 -20.04 24.76
C ASN A 166 -7.56 -20.32 23.31
N VAL A 167 -6.56 -19.60 22.81
CA VAL A 167 -6.04 -19.74 21.44
C VAL A 167 -5.30 -21.07 21.26
N ALA A 168 -4.44 -21.45 22.20
CA ALA A 168 -3.72 -22.72 22.18
C ALA A 168 -4.68 -23.92 22.18
N ALA A 169 -5.68 -23.91 23.06
CA ALA A 169 -6.69 -24.96 23.13
C ALA A 169 -7.51 -25.08 21.83
N ALA A 170 -7.93 -23.95 21.26
CA ALA A 170 -8.69 -23.93 20.01
C ALA A 170 -7.89 -24.43 18.80
N LEU A 171 -6.62 -24.05 18.68
CA LEU A 171 -5.74 -24.49 17.59
C LEU A 171 -5.42 -25.97 17.71
N ARG A 172 -5.06 -26.47 18.90
CA ARG A 172 -4.80 -27.90 19.14
C ARG A 172 -6.02 -28.78 18.87
N ALA A 173 -7.23 -28.23 18.99
CA ALA A 173 -8.46 -28.96 18.68
C ALA A 173 -8.73 -29.12 17.17
N THR A 174 -8.07 -28.35 16.29
CA THR A 174 -8.43 -28.26 14.87
C THR A 174 -7.26 -28.45 13.90
N LEU A 175 -6.05 -28.00 14.25
CA LEU A 175 -4.85 -28.20 13.46
C LEU A 175 -4.11 -29.49 13.83
N PRO A 176 -3.53 -30.19 12.86
CA PRO A 176 -2.63 -31.31 13.13
C PRO A 176 -1.28 -30.75 13.61
N ASP A 177 -1.00 -30.92 14.91
CA ASP A 177 0.28 -30.57 15.56
C ASP A 177 0.72 -29.09 15.42
N PRO A 178 -0.11 -28.11 15.85
CA PRO A 178 0.31 -26.71 15.90
C PRO A 178 1.39 -26.52 16.97
N VAL A 179 2.40 -25.72 16.66
CA VAL A 179 3.47 -25.36 17.60
C VAL A 179 3.19 -23.99 18.19
N MET A 180 2.77 -23.93 19.45
CA MET A 180 2.50 -22.67 20.14
C MET A 180 3.82 -22.03 20.63
N VAL A 181 4.05 -20.77 20.23
CA VAL A 181 5.27 -20.02 20.54
C VAL A 181 4.98 -18.85 21.48
N TRP A 182 5.54 -18.88 22.68
CA TRP A 182 5.49 -17.76 23.65
C TRP A 182 6.72 -16.87 23.48
N SER A 183 6.53 -15.60 23.07
CA SER A 183 7.63 -14.77 22.56
C SER A 183 7.65 -13.35 23.15
N PRO A 184 8.31 -13.13 24.30
CA PRO A 184 8.59 -11.78 24.80
C PRO A 184 9.64 -11.03 23.96
N THR A 185 9.80 -9.73 24.24
CA THR A 185 10.95 -8.94 23.80
C THR A 185 12.08 -8.97 24.83
N ALA A 186 13.33 -8.84 24.39
CA ALA A 186 14.49 -8.81 25.29
C ALA A 186 14.44 -7.64 26.29
N GLU A 187 14.93 -7.88 27.50
CA GLU A 187 14.66 -7.06 28.69
C GLU A 187 15.56 -5.82 28.89
N LYS A 188 16.35 -5.41 27.88
CA LYS A 188 17.44 -4.42 28.01
C LYS A 188 17.07 -3.14 28.79
N ASP A 189 15.82 -2.69 28.71
CA ASP A 189 15.33 -1.48 29.37
C ASP A 189 13.99 -1.72 30.13
N TYR A 190 13.63 -2.96 30.46
CA TYR A 190 12.35 -3.27 31.15
C TYR A 190 12.26 -2.54 32.51
N PRO A 191 11.11 -1.93 32.89
CA PRO A 191 9.77 -2.01 32.30
C PRO A 191 9.50 -1.08 31.10
N PHE A 192 10.55 -0.56 30.46
CA PHE A 192 10.51 0.38 29.33
C PHE A 192 9.86 1.71 29.68
N GLN A 193 9.88 2.05 30.97
CA GLN A 193 9.29 3.25 31.53
C GLN A 193 9.89 3.55 32.90
N VAL A 194 9.56 4.72 33.43
CA VAL A 194 9.95 5.11 34.79
C VAL A 194 9.21 4.24 35.81
N ALA A 195 9.91 3.85 36.87
CA ALA A 195 9.37 3.12 38.01
C ALA A 195 8.06 3.73 38.54
N THR A 196 7.06 2.89 38.82
CA THR A 196 5.71 3.36 39.18
C THR A 196 4.99 2.43 40.15
N SER A 197 4.21 2.98 41.08
CA SER A 197 3.29 2.22 41.95
C SER A 197 1.88 2.07 41.35
N THR A 198 1.65 2.63 40.17
CA THR A 198 0.38 2.58 39.44
C THR A 198 0.64 2.16 37.99
N PRO A 199 0.60 0.86 37.70
CA PRO A 199 0.80 0.37 36.34
C PRO A 199 -0.24 0.91 35.36
N PRO A 200 0.10 1.00 34.06
CA PRO A 200 -0.82 1.47 33.03
C PRO A 200 -1.99 0.50 32.84
N LYS A 201 -3.01 0.94 32.09
CA LYS A 201 -4.18 0.13 31.70
C LYS A 201 -5.03 -0.43 32.85
N GLY A 202 -4.84 0.04 34.08
CA GLY A 202 -5.62 -0.38 35.25
C GLY A 202 -5.31 -1.80 35.72
N VAL A 203 -4.15 -2.34 35.32
CA VAL A 203 -3.67 -3.66 35.74
C VAL A 203 -3.27 -3.63 37.23
N PRO A 204 -3.61 -4.66 38.02
CA PRO A 204 -3.21 -4.71 39.43
C PRO A 204 -1.67 -4.72 39.58
N LEU A 205 -1.12 -3.86 40.45
CA LEU A 205 0.33 -3.81 40.70
C LEU A 205 0.92 -5.16 41.08
N ALA A 206 0.20 -5.94 41.90
CA ALA A 206 0.62 -7.28 42.32
C ALA A 206 0.80 -8.28 41.16
N SER A 207 0.31 -7.98 39.95
CA SER A 207 0.53 -8.82 38.77
C SER A 207 1.83 -8.51 38.02
N LEU A 208 2.51 -7.40 38.35
CA LEU A 208 3.74 -6.93 37.71
C LEU A 208 4.90 -6.73 38.69
N ASP A 209 4.61 -6.40 39.96
CA ASP A 209 5.57 -6.29 41.07
C ASP A 209 5.92 -7.70 41.58
N THR A 210 6.78 -8.39 40.83
CA THR A 210 7.34 -9.70 41.17
C THR A 210 8.32 -9.65 42.33
N SER A 211 8.97 -8.50 42.55
CA SER A 211 9.88 -8.28 43.67
C SER A 211 9.14 -8.11 45.01
N GLY A 212 7.86 -7.74 44.96
CA GLY A 212 6.99 -7.49 46.11
C GLY A 212 7.36 -6.22 46.88
N ASN A 213 8.06 -5.28 46.25
CA ASN A 213 8.59 -4.07 46.89
C ASN A 213 7.57 -2.90 46.90
N GLY A 214 6.41 -3.08 46.27
CA GLY A 214 5.35 -2.08 46.17
C GLY A 214 5.52 -1.07 45.03
N ILE A 215 6.48 -1.29 44.13
CA ILE A 215 6.81 -0.47 42.97
C ILE A 215 7.10 -1.41 41.80
N TRP A 216 6.62 -1.07 40.60
CA TRP A 216 7.01 -1.77 39.38
C TRP A 216 8.25 -1.08 38.79
N ASP A 217 9.40 -1.75 38.83
CA ASP A 217 10.69 -1.23 38.39
C ASP A 217 11.60 -2.32 37.76
N GLN A 218 12.90 -2.03 37.66
CA GLN A 218 13.91 -2.90 37.04
C GLN A 218 14.28 -4.13 37.89
N ASP A 219 13.87 -4.16 39.16
CA ASP A 219 14.06 -5.32 40.03
C ASP A 219 12.98 -6.40 39.78
N ASP A 220 11.97 -6.11 38.95
CA ASP A 220 10.93 -7.05 38.56
C ASP A 220 11.30 -7.89 37.33
N SER A 221 10.85 -9.15 37.31
CA SER A 221 11.00 -10.03 36.16
C SER A 221 10.23 -9.50 34.95
N ALA A 222 10.92 -9.40 33.83
CA ALA A 222 10.34 -9.01 32.54
C ALA A 222 9.44 -10.11 31.93
N PHE A 223 9.53 -11.33 32.44
CA PHE A 223 9.03 -12.53 31.77
C PHE A 223 8.00 -13.32 32.61
N GLU A 224 8.27 -13.47 33.91
CA GLU A 224 7.47 -14.30 34.82
C GLU A 224 5.96 -13.98 34.78
N PRO A 225 5.52 -12.71 34.82
CA PRO A 225 4.09 -12.39 34.78
C PRO A 225 3.36 -12.90 33.54
N TYR A 226 4.07 -13.03 32.41
CA TYR A 226 3.51 -13.30 31.10
C TYR A 226 3.63 -14.77 30.69
N TYR A 227 4.34 -15.62 31.44
CA TYR A 227 4.53 -17.02 31.06
C TYR A 227 3.24 -17.84 31.26
N PRO A 228 2.62 -18.40 30.20
CA PRO A 228 1.33 -19.10 30.31
C PRO A 228 1.43 -20.46 31.01
N GLY A 229 2.53 -21.19 30.80
CA GLY A 229 2.74 -22.53 31.37
C GLY A 229 3.40 -23.51 30.40
N ASP A 230 4.04 -24.55 30.94
CA ASP A 230 4.76 -25.55 30.14
C ASP A 230 3.82 -26.45 29.32
N ASP A 231 2.56 -26.55 29.71
CA ASP A 231 1.51 -27.39 29.10
C ASP A 231 0.94 -26.77 27.82
N VAL A 232 0.91 -25.44 27.72
CA VAL A 232 0.39 -24.71 26.56
C VAL A 232 1.49 -24.13 25.66
N VAL A 233 2.72 -23.98 26.16
CA VAL A 233 3.86 -23.48 25.38
C VAL A 233 4.68 -24.64 24.81
N ASP A 234 4.77 -24.73 23.48
CA ASP A 234 5.59 -25.75 22.82
C ASP A 234 7.01 -25.25 22.58
N TRP A 235 7.14 -24.01 22.12
CA TRP A 235 8.41 -23.33 21.85
C TRP A 235 8.46 -21.99 22.58
N VAL A 236 9.66 -21.61 23.01
CA VAL A 236 9.94 -20.26 23.51
C VAL A 236 10.42 -19.41 22.35
N GLY A 237 9.97 -18.17 22.29
CA GLY A 237 10.38 -17.16 21.34
C GLY A 237 11.12 -16.02 22.04
N LEU A 238 11.94 -15.26 21.33
CA LEU A 238 12.50 -14.00 21.83
C LEU A 238 12.69 -13.01 20.67
N SER A 239 12.17 -11.79 20.81
CA SER A 239 12.50 -10.68 19.91
C SER A 239 13.80 -10.03 20.38
N VAL A 240 14.86 -10.11 19.56
CA VAL A 240 16.17 -9.50 19.82
C VAL A 240 16.59 -8.70 18.60
N TYR A 241 16.55 -7.38 18.70
CA TYR A 241 16.93 -6.48 17.62
C TYR A 241 18.14 -5.63 18.03
N HIS A 242 19.04 -5.38 17.08
CA HIS A 242 19.99 -4.27 17.24
C HIS A 242 19.28 -2.98 16.87
N ASP A 243 18.85 -2.24 17.88
CA ASP A 243 18.16 -0.97 17.74
C ASP A 243 18.55 -0.02 18.88
N THR A 244 19.23 1.06 18.55
CA THR A 244 19.72 2.05 19.54
C THR A 244 18.86 3.30 19.62
N THR A 245 17.65 3.29 19.06
CA THR A 245 16.81 4.49 18.94
C THR A 245 15.96 4.81 20.19
N GLY A 246 16.02 3.98 21.23
CA GLY A 246 15.10 3.97 22.38
C GLY A 246 14.94 5.26 23.22
N ALA A 247 15.72 6.32 23.01
CA ALA A 247 15.51 7.61 23.69
C ALA A 247 16.08 8.85 22.97
N GLY A 248 16.55 8.74 21.72
CA GLY A 248 17.34 9.79 21.04
C GLY A 248 17.01 9.96 19.56
N ALA A 249 17.72 10.86 18.89
CA ALA A 249 17.65 10.97 17.43
C ALA A 249 18.14 9.67 16.78
N ALA A 250 17.45 9.21 15.73
CA ALA A 250 17.86 8.02 15.00
C ALA A 250 19.29 8.17 14.46
N SER A 251 20.11 7.14 14.64
CA SER A 251 21.51 7.08 14.19
C SER A 251 21.87 5.63 13.89
N ASN A 252 22.59 5.40 12.78
CA ASN A 252 23.07 4.07 12.42
C ASN A 252 24.34 3.78 13.23
N THR A 253 24.23 2.90 14.22
CA THR A 253 25.33 2.52 15.11
C THR A 253 25.80 1.11 14.80
N LEU A 254 27.06 0.80 15.09
CA LEU A 254 27.55 -0.58 15.01
C LEU A 254 27.10 -1.35 16.26
N PRO A 255 26.67 -2.61 16.12
CA PRO A 255 26.41 -3.48 17.26
C PRO A 255 27.63 -3.62 18.17
N ALA A 256 27.40 -3.60 19.48
CA ALA A 256 28.48 -3.83 20.44
C ALA A 256 28.91 -5.32 20.40
N ALA A 257 30.18 -5.61 20.67
CA ALA A 257 30.65 -7.00 20.67
C ALA A 257 29.92 -7.83 21.74
N GLY A 258 29.32 -8.94 21.34
CA GLY A 258 28.56 -9.83 22.24
C GLY A 258 27.11 -9.41 22.49
N GLU A 259 26.66 -8.28 21.94
CA GLU A 259 25.34 -7.70 22.21
C GLU A 259 24.18 -8.69 22.02
N PHE A 260 24.21 -9.50 20.95
CA PHE A 260 23.17 -10.50 20.71
C PHE A 260 23.18 -11.61 21.78
N ASN A 261 24.35 -12.16 22.10
CA ASN A 261 24.46 -13.24 23.08
C ASN A 261 24.07 -12.77 24.48
N ASP A 262 24.52 -11.57 24.86
CA ASP A 262 24.19 -10.96 26.14
C ASP A 262 22.68 -10.76 26.27
N ALA A 263 21.98 -10.39 25.18
CA ALA A 263 20.52 -10.29 25.17
C ALA A 263 19.80 -11.64 25.32
N LEU A 264 20.37 -12.74 24.83
CA LEU A 264 19.81 -14.09 25.06
C LEU A 264 19.91 -14.50 26.53
N HIS A 265 21.03 -14.19 27.17
CA HIS A 265 21.36 -14.61 28.54
C HIS A 265 21.13 -13.51 29.59
N ALA A 266 20.43 -12.45 29.21
CA ALA A 266 20.08 -11.36 30.12
C ALA A 266 19.32 -11.90 31.34
N SER A 267 19.60 -11.32 32.50
CA SER A 267 19.01 -11.71 33.78
C SER A 267 18.34 -10.51 34.45
N SER A 268 17.04 -10.61 34.72
CA SER A 268 16.30 -9.65 35.54
C SER A 268 16.22 -10.07 37.02
N GLY A 269 16.03 -9.07 37.88
CA GLY A 269 15.79 -9.20 39.32
C GLY A 269 17.01 -9.61 40.15
N GLY A 270 17.67 -8.65 40.80
CA GLY A 270 18.56 -8.96 41.95
C GLY A 270 19.73 -8.01 42.19
N THR A 271 19.62 -7.26 43.29
CA THR A 271 20.59 -6.40 44.00
C THR A 271 22.08 -6.47 43.60
N SER A 272 22.68 -5.28 43.60
CA SER A 272 24.10 -4.90 43.49
C SER A 272 25.12 -5.66 44.36
N SER A 273 25.18 -6.99 44.26
CA SER A 273 26.24 -7.81 44.85
C SER A 273 26.36 -9.19 44.20
N GLY A 274 26.87 -9.25 42.98
CA GLY A 274 27.76 -10.33 42.48
C GLY A 274 27.27 -11.79 42.39
N GLU A 275 26.17 -12.20 43.00
CA GLU A 275 25.65 -13.57 42.97
C GLU A 275 24.11 -13.56 43.04
N GLY A 276 23.46 -13.90 41.91
CA GLY A 276 22.03 -14.25 41.85
C GLY A 276 21.08 -13.18 41.33
N GLY A 277 21.08 -12.96 40.01
CA GLY A 277 19.87 -12.50 39.31
C GLY A 277 18.89 -13.67 39.19
N THR A 278 17.61 -13.49 39.53
CA THR A 278 16.65 -14.59 39.70
C THR A 278 16.08 -15.15 38.39
N ASP A 279 16.23 -14.47 37.25
CA ASP A 279 15.58 -14.91 36.01
C ASP A 279 16.46 -14.71 34.74
N ASN A 280 17.49 -15.55 34.56
CA ASN A 280 18.17 -15.65 33.27
C ASN A 280 17.20 -16.23 32.24
N PHE A 281 16.79 -15.44 31.24
CA PHE A 281 15.78 -15.88 30.26
C PHE A 281 16.10 -17.25 29.63
N TYR A 282 17.31 -17.38 29.08
CA TYR A 282 17.74 -18.62 28.42
C TYR A 282 17.90 -19.78 29.41
N GLY A 283 18.43 -19.51 30.61
CA GLY A 283 18.55 -20.50 31.67
C GLY A 283 17.19 -21.01 32.15
N THR A 284 16.28 -20.10 32.52
CA THR A 284 14.99 -20.38 33.14
C THR A 284 13.98 -20.93 32.15
N TYR A 285 13.78 -20.28 31.00
CA TYR A 285 12.66 -20.62 30.10
C TYR A 285 13.04 -21.58 28.98
N VAL A 286 14.32 -21.65 28.61
CA VAL A 286 14.79 -22.47 27.50
C VAL A 286 15.47 -23.74 28.01
N GLN A 287 16.55 -23.61 28.79
CA GLN A 287 17.32 -24.77 29.27
C GLN A 287 16.57 -25.57 30.33
N ALA A 288 16.16 -24.94 31.44
CA ALA A 288 15.54 -25.65 32.56
C ALA A 288 14.21 -26.33 32.16
N ARG A 289 13.46 -25.72 31.24
CA ARG A 289 12.19 -26.25 30.72
C ARG A 289 12.36 -27.14 29.49
N THR A 290 13.59 -27.29 28.99
CA THR A 290 13.92 -28.08 27.78
C THR A 290 13.07 -27.67 26.57
N LYS A 291 12.83 -26.37 26.40
CA LYS A 291 12.02 -25.83 25.30
C LYS A 291 12.93 -25.38 24.14
N PRO A 292 12.59 -25.65 22.88
CA PRO A 292 13.24 -25.03 21.73
C PRO A 292 13.08 -23.50 21.75
N LEU A 293 14.11 -22.77 21.30
CA LEU A 293 14.08 -21.31 21.16
C LEU A 293 14.01 -20.90 19.68
N LEU A 294 13.04 -20.04 19.37
CA LEU A 294 12.94 -19.27 18.14
C LEU A 294 13.33 -17.81 18.42
N VAL A 295 14.30 -17.27 17.68
CA VAL A 295 14.68 -15.86 17.82
C VAL A 295 14.20 -15.08 16.60
N GLU A 296 13.44 -14.01 16.80
CA GLU A 296 13.21 -13.01 15.76
C GLU A 296 14.23 -11.88 15.91
N THR A 297 14.87 -11.49 14.82
CA THR A 297 15.94 -10.50 14.85
C THR A 297 16.06 -9.68 13.58
N GLY A 298 16.77 -8.56 13.69
CA GLY A 298 17.15 -7.68 12.61
C GLY A 298 18.06 -6.59 13.14
N ALA A 299 18.74 -5.89 12.23
CA ALA A 299 19.58 -4.74 12.58
C ALA A 299 18.98 -3.47 12.00
N PHE A 300 18.81 -2.48 12.88
CA PHE A 300 18.28 -1.18 12.54
C PHE A 300 19.17 -0.51 11.50
N TYR A 301 18.56 -0.06 10.41
CA TYR A 301 19.22 0.85 9.49
C TYR A 301 18.21 1.85 8.97
N SER A 302 18.54 3.14 9.09
CA SER A 302 17.73 4.22 8.54
C SER A 302 18.55 5.03 7.53
N PRO A 303 18.13 5.07 6.26
CA PRO A 303 18.78 5.92 5.28
C PRO A 303 18.52 7.39 5.62
N GLY A 304 19.60 8.11 5.89
CA GLY A 304 19.55 9.53 6.27
C GLY A 304 19.70 9.81 7.78
N ALA A 305 19.69 8.79 8.64
CA ALA A 305 19.99 8.95 10.07
C ALA A 305 21.47 9.32 10.36
N GLY A 306 22.36 9.13 9.38
CA GLY A 306 23.81 9.29 9.57
C GLY A 306 24.42 8.14 10.39
N GLY A 307 25.74 8.09 10.49
CA GLY A 307 26.46 7.02 11.21
C GLY A 307 27.13 5.99 10.29
N ALA A 308 27.20 4.74 10.74
CA ALA A 308 27.85 3.64 10.05
C ALA A 308 27.14 3.25 8.74
N ALA A 309 27.87 2.61 7.81
CA ALA A 309 27.31 2.13 6.56
C ALA A 309 26.38 0.93 6.81
N GLU A 310 25.38 0.75 5.95
CA GLU A 310 24.36 -0.30 6.10
C GLU A 310 24.98 -1.70 6.21
N LEU A 311 25.92 -2.00 5.32
CA LEU A 311 26.61 -3.28 5.32
C LEU A 311 27.34 -3.49 6.64
N ASP A 312 28.11 -2.52 7.12
CA ASP A 312 28.88 -2.67 8.37
C ASP A 312 27.96 -2.95 9.58
N VAL A 313 26.82 -2.26 9.68
CA VAL A 313 25.84 -2.44 10.77
C VAL A 313 25.22 -3.84 10.71
N LYS A 314 24.66 -4.20 9.56
CA LYS A 314 23.95 -5.48 9.41
C LYS A 314 24.92 -6.65 9.43
N GLU A 315 26.09 -6.51 8.84
CA GLU A 315 27.15 -7.53 8.81
C GLU A 315 27.67 -7.87 10.18
N THR A 316 27.99 -6.84 10.97
CA THR A 316 28.39 -7.04 12.36
C THR A 316 27.29 -7.78 13.14
N TRP A 317 26.02 -7.44 12.91
CA TRP A 317 24.91 -8.08 13.62
C TRP A 317 24.71 -9.54 13.22
N TRP A 318 24.56 -9.86 11.93
CA TRP A 318 24.32 -11.25 11.53
C TRP A 318 25.51 -12.16 11.84
N HIS A 319 26.74 -11.64 11.86
CA HIS A 319 27.90 -12.41 12.32
C HIS A 319 27.79 -12.76 13.80
N GLN A 320 27.35 -11.83 14.65
CA GLN A 320 27.10 -12.13 16.07
C GLN A 320 25.98 -13.16 16.22
N VAL A 321 24.86 -12.99 15.52
CA VAL A 321 23.73 -13.94 15.54
C VAL A 321 24.20 -15.35 15.16
N PHE A 322 24.87 -15.50 14.02
CA PHE A 322 25.31 -16.81 13.53
C PHE A 322 26.39 -17.43 14.41
N ALA A 323 27.33 -16.63 14.92
CA ALA A 323 28.34 -17.11 15.87
C ALA A 323 27.68 -17.61 17.16
N SER A 324 26.79 -16.82 17.78
CA SER A 324 26.07 -17.21 18.99
C SER A 324 25.21 -18.44 18.80
N VAL A 325 24.53 -18.59 17.66
CA VAL A 325 23.78 -19.81 17.36
C VAL A 325 24.73 -21.02 17.29
N ALA A 326 25.90 -20.87 16.66
CA ALA A 326 26.88 -21.95 16.53
C ALA A 326 27.53 -22.36 17.88
N GLU A 327 27.43 -21.53 18.92
CA GLU A 327 27.96 -21.86 20.25
C GLU A 327 27.26 -23.08 20.87
N PRO A 328 28.00 -24.05 21.42
CA PRO A 328 27.41 -25.24 22.05
C PRO A 328 26.43 -24.92 23.21
N GLY A 329 26.69 -23.85 23.96
CA GLY A 329 25.81 -23.40 25.05
C GLY A 329 24.43 -22.95 24.58
N ASN A 330 24.32 -22.51 23.33
CA ASN A 330 23.11 -22.02 22.70
C ASN A 330 22.39 -23.12 21.88
N GLY A 331 22.62 -24.39 22.25
CA GLY A 331 22.13 -25.56 21.52
C GLY A 331 20.62 -25.65 21.32
N SER A 332 19.83 -24.97 22.15
CA SER A 332 18.37 -24.93 22.09
C SER A 332 17.83 -23.90 21.11
N VAL A 333 18.66 -23.03 20.52
CA VAL A 333 18.25 -22.15 19.42
C VAL A 333 17.98 -23.02 18.19
N ARG A 334 16.69 -23.21 17.86
CA ARG A 334 16.24 -24.05 16.75
C ARG A 334 15.74 -23.26 15.55
N ALA A 335 15.41 -21.99 15.72
CA ALA A 335 15.06 -21.13 14.60
C ALA A 335 15.58 -19.71 14.80
N VAL A 336 16.12 -19.11 13.74
CA VAL A 336 16.41 -17.68 13.65
C VAL A 336 15.57 -17.11 12.51
N VAL A 337 14.71 -16.16 12.80
CA VAL A 337 13.84 -15.49 11.85
C VAL A 337 14.34 -14.08 11.65
N TRP A 338 14.86 -13.81 10.45
CA TRP A 338 15.31 -12.47 10.10
C TRP A 338 14.14 -11.61 9.64
N ASN A 339 14.07 -10.37 10.13
CA ASN A 339 13.07 -9.40 9.70
C ASN A 339 13.44 -8.83 8.32
N GLU A 340 12.68 -9.20 7.29
CA GLU A 340 12.83 -8.73 5.91
C GLU A 340 11.75 -7.71 5.53
N THR A 341 11.33 -6.89 6.50
CA THR A 341 10.36 -5.82 6.27
C THR A 341 11.03 -4.44 6.31
N THR A 342 10.27 -3.42 5.90
CA THR A 342 10.62 -2.02 6.16
C THR A 342 9.52 -1.39 6.98
N GLU A 343 9.87 -0.51 7.91
CA GLU A 343 8.92 0.20 8.74
C GLU A 343 9.18 1.71 8.74
N VAL A 344 8.25 2.47 9.30
CA VAL A 344 8.42 3.91 9.55
C VAL A 344 8.05 4.16 11.00
N ARG A 345 8.99 4.70 11.79
CA ARG A 345 8.80 4.95 13.22
C ARG A 345 8.49 6.42 13.51
N ASP A 346 7.55 6.64 14.41
CA ASP A 346 7.21 7.95 14.98
C ASP A 346 7.82 8.11 16.39
N PRO A 347 8.14 9.34 16.86
CA PRO A 347 7.95 10.64 16.22
C PRO A 347 9.06 10.98 15.21
N GLY A 348 8.68 11.46 14.02
CA GLY A 348 9.63 11.95 13.01
C GLY A 348 9.66 11.18 11.69
N ARG A 349 8.83 10.14 11.54
CA ARG A 349 8.74 9.31 10.33
C ARG A 349 10.11 8.79 9.87
N VAL A 350 10.86 8.22 10.80
CA VAL A 350 12.17 7.63 10.52
C VAL A 350 11.95 6.34 9.72
N PRO A 351 12.35 6.26 8.45
CA PRO A 351 12.25 5.03 7.67
C PRO A 351 13.31 4.04 8.15
N ILE A 352 12.93 2.79 8.37
CA ILE A 352 13.81 1.73 8.85
C ILE A 352 13.75 0.57 7.86
N ASP A 353 14.92 0.05 7.48
CA ASP A 353 15.06 -1.08 6.57
C ASP A 353 15.78 -2.24 7.26
N TRP A 354 15.01 -3.27 7.63
CA TRP A 354 15.53 -4.46 8.32
C TRP A 354 16.14 -5.49 7.36
N ARG A 355 15.85 -5.38 6.05
CA ARG A 355 16.11 -6.42 5.05
C ARG A 355 17.59 -6.70 4.86
N ALA A 356 17.98 -7.97 4.83
CA ALA A 356 19.32 -8.39 4.44
C ALA A 356 19.39 -8.75 2.94
N THR A 357 18.25 -9.05 2.30
CA THR A 357 18.21 -9.58 0.93
C THR A 357 17.81 -8.58 -0.15
N ALA A 358 17.48 -7.34 0.21
CA ALA A 358 16.90 -6.37 -0.72
C ALA A 358 17.85 -5.97 -1.87
N GLU A 359 19.14 -5.85 -1.58
CA GLU A 359 20.17 -5.44 -2.53
C GLU A 359 21.25 -6.52 -2.69
N PRO A 360 21.77 -6.79 -3.90
CA PRO A 360 22.81 -7.80 -4.12
C PRO A 360 24.08 -7.57 -3.29
N SER A 361 24.40 -6.31 -2.96
CA SER A 361 25.54 -5.95 -2.11
C SER A 361 25.39 -6.37 -0.64
N LEU A 362 24.16 -6.61 -0.17
CA LEU A 362 23.87 -7.15 1.16
C LEU A 362 23.57 -8.66 1.08
N ALA A 363 22.77 -9.07 0.10
CA ALA A 363 22.31 -10.45 -0.05
C ALA A 363 23.47 -11.43 -0.26
N ASN A 364 24.49 -11.06 -1.05
CA ASN A 364 25.62 -11.95 -1.32
C ASN A 364 26.51 -12.19 -0.08
N PRO A 365 26.97 -11.17 0.66
CA PRO A 365 27.65 -11.37 1.95
C PRO A 365 26.78 -12.13 2.96
N PHE A 366 25.50 -11.76 3.08
CA PHE A 366 24.57 -12.43 3.99
C PHE A 366 24.44 -13.92 3.68
N ARG A 367 24.26 -14.27 2.41
CA ARG A 367 24.18 -15.66 1.94
C ARG A 367 25.46 -16.44 2.27
N THR A 368 26.61 -15.83 2.04
CA THR A 368 27.92 -16.43 2.30
C THR A 368 28.10 -16.76 3.78
N SER A 369 27.73 -15.82 4.66
CA SER A 369 27.78 -16.03 6.11
C SER A 369 26.77 -17.09 6.57
N LEU A 370 25.56 -17.08 6.00
CA LEU A 370 24.51 -18.05 6.30
C LEU A 370 24.92 -19.48 5.94
N ASP A 371 25.63 -19.70 4.83
CA ASP A 371 26.18 -21.02 4.43
C ASP A 371 27.12 -21.63 5.47
N THR A 372 27.80 -20.79 6.24
CA THR A 372 28.74 -21.23 7.29
C THR A 372 28.15 -21.23 8.70
N SER A 373 26.90 -20.80 8.87
CA SER A 373 26.25 -20.62 10.17
C SER A 373 25.79 -21.91 10.84
N GLY A 374 25.66 -23.00 10.07
CA GLY A 374 25.02 -24.24 10.52
C GLY A 374 23.49 -24.18 10.59
N LEU A 375 22.88 -23.07 10.19
CA LEU A 375 21.43 -22.98 9.99
C LEU A 375 21.05 -23.59 8.63
N THR A 376 19.97 -24.36 8.63
CA THR A 376 19.38 -24.96 7.44
C THR A 376 18.42 -23.95 6.80
N ILE A 377 18.67 -23.69 5.52
CA ILE A 377 17.77 -22.99 4.60
C ILE A 377 16.95 -24.02 3.80
N GLY A 378 15.84 -23.59 3.22
CA GLY A 378 14.89 -24.49 2.53
C GLY A 378 15.38 -24.97 1.15
N PRO A 379 14.62 -25.90 0.52
CA PRO A 379 13.37 -26.49 1.01
C PRO A 379 13.60 -27.51 2.15
N VAL A 380 12.74 -27.48 3.16
CA VAL A 380 12.73 -28.42 4.30
C VAL A 380 11.55 -29.40 4.29
N THR A 381 10.56 -29.17 3.43
CA THR A 381 9.43 -30.07 3.17
C THR A 381 9.27 -30.34 1.68
N GLU A 382 8.46 -31.34 1.34
CA GLU A 382 8.03 -31.54 -0.04
C GLU A 382 7.25 -30.32 -0.55
N LYS A 383 7.59 -29.87 -1.76
CA LYS A 383 6.94 -28.72 -2.39
C LYS A 383 5.51 -29.03 -2.83
N GLY A 384 4.62 -28.06 -2.66
CA GLY A 384 3.22 -28.10 -3.07
C GLY A 384 2.26 -28.59 -1.98
N LEU A 385 0.96 -28.37 -2.20
CA LEU A 385 -0.12 -28.83 -1.31
C LEU A 385 -0.48 -30.29 -1.60
N ASP A 386 -0.83 -31.04 -0.55
CA ASP A 386 -1.28 -32.42 -0.69
C ASP A 386 -2.73 -32.51 -1.18
N ASN A 387 -2.98 -33.37 -2.18
CA ASN A 387 -4.33 -33.73 -2.66
C ASN A 387 -5.27 -32.56 -3.07
N VAL A 388 -4.74 -31.40 -3.47
CA VAL A 388 -5.52 -30.29 -4.04
C VAL A 388 -5.22 -30.15 -5.54
N PRO A 389 -6.16 -30.46 -6.46
CA PRO A 389 -5.95 -30.25 -7.88
C PRO A 389 -5.91 -28.75 -8.21
N GLY A 390 -4.78 -28.27 -8.72
CA GLY A 390 -4.72 -27.11 -9.61
C GLY A 390 -5.14 -25.76 -9.04
N ILE A 391 -4.73 -25.41 -7.82
CA ILE A 391 -4.60 -23.99 -7.46
C ILE A 391 -3.24 -23.55 -8.02
N GLU A 392 -3.22 -23.03 -9.24
CA GLU A 392 -2.06 -22.27 -9.71
C GLU A 392 -1.87 -21.10 -8.74
N ALA A 393 -0.67 -21.00 -8.14
CA ALA A 393 -0.34 -19.88 -7.28
C ALA A 393 -0.60 -18.54 -7.99
N PRO A 394 -0.90 -17.47 -7.23
CA PRO A 394 -0.88 -16.12 -7.78
C PRO A 394 0.43 -15.95 -8.55
N GLN A 395 0.34 -15.75 -9.86
CA GLN A 395 1.51 -15.54 -10.71
C GLN A 395 2.40 -14.48 -10.06
N PRO A 396 3.69 -14.77 -9.83
CA PRO A 396 4.57 -13.84 -9.14
C PRO A 396 4.56 -12.51 -9.91
N LYS A 397 4.48 -11.39 -9.17
CA LYS A 397 4.53 -10.03 -9.75
C LYS A 397 5.96 -9.72 -10.19
N THR A 398 6.54 -10.56 -11.05
CA THR A 398 7.92 -10.52 -11.52
C THR A 398 8.10 -9.50 -12.64
N GLY A 399 7.95 -8.22 -12.31
CA GLY A 399 8.39 -7.15 -13.20
C GLY A 399 9.92 -7.04 -13.25
N THR A 400 10.43 -6.24 -14.20
CA THR A 400 11.88 -6.05 -14.38
C THR A 400 12.36 -4.77 -13.72
N VAL A 401 13.32 -4.86 -12.81
CA VAL A 401 13.99 -3.68 -12.24
C VAL A 401 15.32 -3.45 -12.96
N ILE A 402 15.43 -2.33 -13.67
CA ILE A 402 16.68 -1.91 -14.31
C ILE A 402 17.49 -1.15 -13.27
N GLN A 403 18.72 -1.61 -13.02
CA GLN A 403 19.62 -1.03 -12.03
C GLN A 403 20.89 -0.42 -12.66
N GLY A 404 21.62 0.35 -11.85
CA GLY A 404 22.93 0.91 -12.23
C GLY A 404 22.88 1.90 -13.39
N TRP A 405 23.93 1.92 -14.23
CA TRP A 405 24.06 2.90 -15.31
C TRP A 405 22.94 2.80 -16.35
N ALA A 406 22.38 1.59 -16.58
CA ALA A 406 21.30 1.37 -17.53
C ALA A 406 20.00 2.07 -17.10
N ALA A 407 19.75 2.14 -15.78
CA ALA A 407 18.61 2.87 -15.22
C ALA A 407 18.73 4.37 -15.51
N TRP A 408 19.90 4.95 -15.20
CA TRP A 408 20.21 6.36 -15.46
C TRP A 408 20.21 6.71 -16.95
N ALA A 409 20.71 5.82 -17.81
CA ALA A 409 20.67 6.00 -19.26
C ALA A 409 19.23 6.00 -19.78
N SER A 410 18.36 5.14 -19.24
CA SER A 410 16.93 5.09 -19.59
C SER A 410 16.20 6.36 -19.17
N ALA A 411 16.41 6.80 -17.92
CA ALA A 411 15.89 8.07 -17.42
C ALA A 411 16.36 9.27 -18.26
N GLY A 412 17.66 9.35 -18.56
CA GLY A 412 18.24 10.39 -19.41
C GLY A 412 17.66 10.39 -20.82
N SER A 413 17.45 9.22 -21.41
CA SER A 413 16.87 9.07 -22.75
C SER A 413 15.45 9.62 -22.84
N VAL A 414 14.64 9.39 -21.80
CA VAL A 414 13.27 9.93 -21.71
C VAL A 414 13.29 11.45 -21.63
N LEU A 415 14.15 12.02 -20.78
CA LEU A 415 14.30 13.47 -20.65
C LEU A 415 14.78 14.13 -21.95
N VAL A 416 15.72 13.49 -22.66
CA VAL A 416 16.19 13.95 -23.98
C VAL A 416 15.07 13.86 -25.02
N ALA A 417 14.28 12.78 -25.03
CA ALA A 417 13.14 12.64 -25.93
C ALA A 417 12.08 13.73 -25.69
N VAL A 418 11.78 14.03 -24.43
CA VAL A 418 10.87 15.13 -24.05
C VAL A 418 11.43 16.49 -24.51
N ALA A 419 12.72 16.75 -24.31
CA ALA A 419 13.37 17.98 -24.77
C ALA A 419 13.34 18.10 -26.31
N ALA A 420 13.55 17.00 -27.03
CA ALA A 420 13.47 16.95 -28.49
C ALA A 420 12.03 17.20 -28.99
N LEU A 421 11.03 16.60 -28.37
CA LEU A 421 9.61 16.83 -28.68
C LEU A 421 9.21 18.29 -28.43
N TRP A 422 9.66 18.86 -27.32
CA TRP A 422 9.49 20.28 -27.02
C TRP A 422 10.10 21.16 -28.11
N PHE A 423 11.36 20.89 -28.50
CA PHE A 423 12.05 21.65 -29.53
C PHE A 423 11.34 21.55 -30.90
N LEU A 424 10.89 20.36 -31.28
CA LEU A 424 10.11 20.14 -32.51
C LEU A 424 8.79 20.92 -32.50
N SER A 425 8.09 20.96 -31.37
CA SER A 425 6.86 21.74 -31.20
C SER A 425 7.06 23.26 -31.23
N SER A 426 8.28 23.71 -30.91
CA SER A 426 8.65 25.13 -30.89
C SER A 426 8.94 25.71 -32.29
N ARG A 427 9.28 24.85 -33.26
CA ARG A 427 9.57 25.22 -34.65
C ARG A 427 8.34 25.15 -35.55
N ALA A 428 8.40 25.81 -36.72
CA ALA A 428 7.31 26.03 -37.68
C ALA A 428 6.56 24.78 -38.22
N PHE A 429 6.94 23.56 -37.82
CA PHE A 429 6.19 22.33 -38.10
C PHE A 429 4.84 22.27 -37.35
N ALA A 430 4.71 23.05 -36.27
CA ALA A 430 3.53 23.07 -35.41
C ALA A 430 2.23 23.48 -36.12
N SER A 431 2.25 24.34 -37.14
CA SER A 431 1.00 24.84 -37.76
C SER A 431 0.17 23.75 -38.44
N LYS A 432 0.81 22.68 -38.93
CA LYS A 432 0.10 21.59 -39.61
C LYS A 432 -0.54 20.60 -38.65
N TRP A 433 0.02 20.39 -37.45
CA TRP A 433 -0.46 19.40 -36.49
C TRP A 433 -1.20 19.98 -35.29
N SER A 434 -1.07 21.29 -35.08
CA SER A 434 -1.67 21.99 -33.96
C SER A 434 -3.19 21.95 -33.95
N TYR A 435 -3.74 22.20 -32.76
CA TYR A 435 -5.14 22.46 -32.56
C TYR A 435 -5.57 23.75 -33.25
N THR A 436 -6.59 23.68 -34.12
CA THR A 436 -7.14 24.83 -34.85
C THR A 436 -8.62 25.09 -34.52
N GLY A 437 -9.15 24.46 -33.46
CA GLY A 437 -10.57 24.54 -33.12
C GLY A 437 -10.95 25.90 -32.53
N THR A 438 -11.98 26.53 -33.11
CA THR A 438 -12.56 27.83 -32.68
C THR A 438 -13.91 27.69 -31.96
N GLY A 439 -14.32 26.47 -31.62
CA GLY A 439 -15.62 26.19 -30.99
C GLY A 439 -15.71 26.62 -29.53
N LYS A 440 -16.94 26.83 -29.03
CA LYS A 440 -17.25 27.16 -27.62
C LYS A 440 -16.83 26.06 -26.61
N ARG A 441 -16.54 24.84 -27.07
CA ARG A 441 -16.13 23.69 -26.25
C ARG A 441 -14.75 23.21 -26.70
N ASP A 442 -13.81 23.05 -25.76
CA ASP A 442 -12.45 22.60 -26.04
C ASP A 442 -12.34 21.07 -26.01
N ALA A 443 -12.19 20.45 -27.18
CA ALA A 443 -12.12 19.00 -27.33
C ALA A 443 -10.84 18.40 -26.67
N ARG A 444 -9.79 19.20 -26.43
CA ARG A 444 -8.60 18.75 -25.70
C ARG A 444 -8.93 18.45 -24.24
N ILE A 445 -9.74 19.31 -23.61
CA ILE A 445 -10.18 19.12 -22.22
C ILE A 445 -11.07 17.88 -22.12
N ASP A 446 -11.97 17.68 -23.08
CA ASP A 446 -12.78 16.44 -23.14
C ASP A 446 -11.86 15.21 -23.29
N MET A 447 -10.85 15.24 -24.15
CA MET A 447 -9.91 14.12 -24.30
C MET A 447 -9.13 13.82 -23.01
N LEU A 448 -8.65 14.84 -22.29
CA LEU A 448 -7.98 14.66 -20.99
C LEU A 448 -8.92 14.08 -19.93
N ARG A 449 -10.18 14.53 -19.90
CA ARG A 449 -11.20 13.96 -19.03
C ARG A 449 -11.51 12.50 -19.38
N GLY A 450 -11.51 12.17 -20.67
CA GLY A 450 -11.62 10.80 -21.18
C GLY A 450 -10.47 9.91 -20.72
N LEU A 451 -9.24 10.42 -20.78
CA LEU A 451 -8.06 9.71 -20.26
C LEU A 451 -8.18 9.48 -18.75
N ALA A 452 -8.51 10.53 -18.00
CA ALA A 452 -8.65 10.46 -16.54
C ALA A 452 -9.72 9.43 -16.11
N ILE A 453 -10.88 9.42 -16.77
CA ILE A 453 -11.93 8.45 -16.41
C ILE A 453 -11.55 7.00 -16.75
N VAL A 454 -10.81 6.78 -17.83
CA VAL A 454 -10.30 5.43 -18.15
C VAL A 454 -9.31 4.96 -17.09
N PHE A 455 -8.42 5.84 -16.61
CA PHE A 455 -7.51 5.49 -15.50
C PHE A 455 -8.27 5.17 -14.22
N VAL A 456 -9.32 5.92 -13.90
CA VAL A 456 -10.21 5.62 -12.76
C VAL A 456 -10.84 4.23 -12.91
N VAL A 457 -11.40 3.91 -14.09
CA VAL A 457 -12.03 2.60 -14.34
C VAL A 457 -11.02 1.46 -14.19
N VAL A 458 -9.83 1.58 -14.79
CA VAL A 458 -8.80 0.54 -14.70
C VAL A 458 -8.39 0.31 -13.24
N ASN A 459 -8.09 1.39 -12.52
CA ASN A 459 -7.61 1.32 -11.14
C ASN A 459 -8.70 0.86 -10.15
N HIS A 460 -9.98 1.14 -10.41
CA HIS A 460 -11.09 0.70 -9.57
C HIS A 460 -11.48 -0.77 -9.78
N VAL A 461 -11.31 -1.32 -11.00
CA VAL A 461 -11.57 -2.74 -11.27
C VAL A 461 -10.46 -3.61 -10.69
N GLY A 462 -9.20 -3.15 -10.72
CA GLY A 462 -8.10 -3.74 -9.96
C GLY A 462 -7.66 -5.16 -10.36
N ILE A 463 -8.08 -5.69 -11.52
CA ILE A 463 -7.63 -7.01 -11.99
C ILE A 463 -6.28 -6.89 -12.72
N ASN A 464 -5.37 -7.85 -12.54
CA ASN A 464 -4.04 -7.82 -13.15
C ASN A 464 -4.11 -7.80 -14.69
N SER A 465 -3.64 -6.73 -15.36
CA SER A 465 -3.66 -6.61 -16.82
C SER A 465 -2.57 -5.67 -17.36
N VAL A 466 -2.42 -5.64 -18.69
CA VAL A 466 -1.55 -4.67 -19.39
C VAL A 466 -2.01 -3.22 -19.15
N PHE A 467 -3.29 -2.97 -18.87
CA PHE A 467 -3.78 -1.61 -18.66
C PHE A 467 -3.26 -0.97 -17.37
N GLN A 468 -2.95 -1.75 -16.33
CA GLN A 468 -2.33 -1.22 -15.10
C GLN A 468 -0.98 -0.55 -15.37
N LEU A 469 -0.22 -1.04 -16.37
CA LEU A 469 1.05 -0.44 -16.79
C LEU A 469 0.90 1.00 -17.29
N LEU A 470 -0.32 1.38 -17.72
CA LEU A 470 -0.60 2.67 -18.33
C LEU A 470 -1.34 3.64 -17.39
N SER A 471 -1.99 3.15 -16.33
CA SER A 471 -2.94 3.93 -15.51
C SER A 471 -2.52 4.19 -14.06
N GLN A 472 -1.56 3.44 -13.52
CA GLN A 472 -1.07 3.59 -12.14
C GLN A 472 0.25 4.36 -12.09
N GLU A 473 0.14 5.67 -11.85
CA GLU A 473 1.26 6.61 -11.70
C GLU A 473 2.30 6.60 -12.85
N THR A 474 2.02 5.95 -13.97
CA THR A 474 2.89 5.86 -15.15
C THR A 474 3.25 7.23 -15.72
N LEU A 475 2.35 8.21 -15.63
CA LEU A 475 2.60 9.58 -16.11
C LEU A 475 3.28 10.46 -15.05
N GLY A 476 3.49 9.94 -13.84
CA GLY A 476 3.94 10.63 -12.64
C GLY A 476 3.06 10.28 -11.45
N VAL A 477 3.51 10.70 -10.26
CA VAL A 477 2.88 10.46 -8.95
C VAL A 477 1.51 11.15 -8.79
N VAL A 478 0.55 10.77 -9.62
CA VAL A 478 -0.80 11.32 -9.77
C VAL A 478 -1.73 10.19 -10.20
N SER A 479 -2.96 10.19 -9.69
CA SER A 479 -4.01 9.25 -10.10
C SER A 479 -5.03 9.90 -11.03
N GLY A 480 -5.94 9.07 -11.57
CA GLY A 480 -7.07 9.57 -12.35
C GLY A 480 -7.98 10.53 -11.57
N ALA A 481 -8.07 10.40 -10.24
CA ALA A 481 -8.96 11.19 -9.40
C ALA A 481 -8.57 12.67 -9.32
N GLU A 482 -7.28 13.00 -9.16
CA GLU A 482 -6.83 14.39 -9.08
C GLU A 482 -7.05 15.13 -10.40
N LEU A 483 -6.73 14.47 -11.52
CA LEU A 483 -7.00 14.99 -12.86
C LEU A 483 -8.52 15.18 -13.07
N PHE A 484 -9.33 14.23 -12.62
CA PHE A 484 -10.78 14.29 -12.73
C PHE A 484 -11.36 15.52 -11.98
N VAL A 485 -10.92 15.76 -10.74
CA VAL A 485 -11.35 16.91 -9.91
C VAL A 485 -10.89 18.23 -10.51
N MET A 486 -9.61 18.35 -10.86
CA MET A 486 -9.06 19.58 -11.43
C MET A 486 -9.73 19.94 -12.77
N LEU A 487 -9.84 18.98 -13.70
CA LEU A 487 -10.46 19.22 -15.02
C LEU A 487 -11.96 19.53 -14.90
N SER A 488 -12.64 19.01 -13.89
CA SER A 488 -14.04 19.37 -13.62
C SER A 488 -14.18 20.83 -13.23
N GLY A 489 -13.27 21.33 -12.39
CA GLY A 489 -13.14 22.76 -12.09
C GLY A 489 -12.90 23.58 -13.36
N VAL A 490 -11.91 23.18 -14.19
CA VAL A 490 -11.58 23.87 -15.46
C VAL A 490 -12.79 24.00 -16.38
N VAL A 491 -13.57 22.92 -16.55
CA VAL A 491 -14.78 22.95 -17.39
C VAL A 491 -15.80 23.94 -16.81
N LEU A 492 -16.00 23.94 -15.50
CA LEU A 492 -16.97 24.82 -14.86
C LEU A 492 -16.60 26.30 -15.00
N GLY A 493 -15.33 26.64 -14.76
CA GLY A 493 -14.80 27.99 -14.95
C GLY A 493 -14.88 28.46 -16.40
N MET A 494 -14.59 27.57 -17.35
CA MET A 494 -14.64 27.88 -18.79
C MET A 494 -16.08 28.09 -19.30
N VAL A 495 -17.04 27.28 -18.83
CA VAL A 495 -18.43 27.30 -19.33
C VAL A 495 -19.26 28.39 -18.67
N TYR A 496 -19.15 28.54 -17.35
CA TYR A 496 -19.97 29.49 -16.60
C TYR A 496 -19.28 30.83 -16.36
N GLY A 497 -17.94 30.90 -16.48
CA GLY A 497 -17.18 32.13 -16.28
C GLY A 497 -17.64 33.31 -17.15
N PRO A 498 -17.84 33.15 -18.47
CA PRO A 498 -18.36 34.23 -19.31
C PRO A 498 -19.82 34.62 -19.01
N ARG A 499 -20.60 33.73 -18.39
CA ARG A 499 -22.04 33.91 -18.17
C ARG A 499 -22.36 34.49 -16.79
N ILE A 500 -21.51 34.27 -15.78
CA ILE A 500 -21.78 34.67 -14.38
C ILE A 500 -22.03 36.17 -14.22
N ALA A 501 -21.39 37.02 -15.03
CA ALA A 501 -21.52 38.47 -14.95
C ALA A 501 -22.90 38.97 -15.40
N THR A 502 -23.59 38.23 -16.27
CA THR A 502 -24.86 38.66 -16.89
C THR A 502 -26.03 37.75 -16.51
N GLU A 503 -25.77 36.50 -16.15
CA GLU A 503 -26.77 35.42 -15.99
C GLU A 503 -26.55 34.67 -14.66
N LEU A 504 -26.32 35.40 -13.57
CA LEU A 504 -26.04 34.80 -12.24
C LEU A 504 -27.11 33.80 -11.81
N GLY A 505 -28.39 34.13 -11.99
CA GLY A 505 -29.51 33.26 -11.64
C GLY A 505 -29.46 31.91 -12.37
N ASP A 506 -29.22 31.92 -13.68
CA ASP A 506 -29.14 30.70 -14.50
C ASP A 506 -27.91 29.86 -14.14
N VAL A 507 -26.79 30.49 -13.78
CA VAL A 507 -25.59 29.78 -13.33
C VAL A 507 -25.86 29.08 -12.00
N VAL A 508 -26.41 29.80 -11.00
CA VAL A 508 -26.75 29.25 -9.69
C VAL A 508 -27.77 28.11 -9.81
N ASP A 509 -28.83 28.31 -10.59
CA ASP A 509 -29.85 27.29 -10.83
C ASP A 509 -29.25 26.05 -11.53
N GLY A 510 -28.43 26.27 -12.55
CA GLY A 510 -27.77 25.20 -13.29
C GLY A 510 -26.82 24.36 -12.45
N THR A 511 -25.96 24.99 -11.64
CA THR A 511 -25.02 24.28 -10.76
C THR A 511 -25.75 23.58 -9.61
N THR A 512 -26.78 24.22 -9.04
CA THR A 512 -27.57 23.67 -7.94
C THR A 512 -28.40 22.47 -8.38
N LYS A 513 -29.10 22.55 -9.52
CA LYS A 513 -29.81 21.41 -10.12
C LYS A 513 -28.87 20.25 -10.42
N ARG A 514 -27.65 20.55 -10.89
CA ARG A 514 -26.63 19.53 -11.14
C ARG A 514 -26.16 18.89 -9.84
N ALA A 515 -25.88 19.67 -8.81
CA ALA A 515 -25.47 19.16 -7.49
C ALA A 515 -26.55 18.25 -6.87
N TRP A 516 -27.82 18.67 -6.93
CA TRP A 516 -28.95 17.83 -6.47
C TRP A 516 -29.08 16.54 -7.28
N LYS A 517 -28.98 16.62 -8.61
CA LYS A 517 -29.02 15.40 -9.44
C LYS A 517 -27.90 14.43 -9.05
N LEU A 518 -26.69 14.94 -8.76
CA LEU A 518 -25.58 14.12 -8.31
C LEU A 518 -25.83 13.49 -6.95
N TYR A 519 -26.34 14.27 -5.99
CA TYR A 519 -26.67 13.78 -4.66
C TYR A 519 -27.69 12.63 -4.71
N PHE A 520 -28.81 12.83 -5.43
CA PHE A 520 -29.81 11.77 -5.57
C PHE A 520 -29.28 10.55 -6.34
N THR A 521 -28.42 10.77 -7.33
CA THR A 521 -27.76 9.65 -8.03
C THR A 521 -26.87 8.87 -7.07
N ALA A 522 -26.15 9.55 -6.17
CA ALA A 522 -25.32 8.88 -5.18
C ALA A 522 -26.14 8.06 -4.20
N LEU A 523 -27.20 8.64 -3.65
CA LEU A 523 -28.12 7.92 -2.78
C LEU A 523 -28.73 6.69 -3.47
N ALA A 524 -29.13 6.83 -4.74
CA ALA A 524 -29.66 5.73 -5.53
C ALA A 524 -28.63 4.62 -5.74
N VAL A 525 -27.38 4.95 -6.06
CA VAL A 525 -26.30 3.95 -6.22
C VAL A 525 -26.05 3.21 -4.91
N VAL A 526 -25.99 3.92 -3.77
CA VAL A 526 -25.82 3.30 -2.44
C VAL A 526 -26.92 2.26 -2.18
N LEU A 527 -28.18 2.64 -2.40
CA LEU A 527 -29.34 1.77 -2.20
C LEU A 527 -29.40 0.60 -3.19
N ILE A 528 -29.04 0.82 -4.46
CA ILE A 528 -29.00 -0.27 -5.45
C ILE A 528 -27.91 -1.28 -5.10
N VAL A 529 -26.71 -0.82 -4.73
CA VAL A 529 -25.61 -1.71 -4.32
C VAL A 529 -25.99 -2.51 -3.07
N TYR A 530 -26.62 -1.87 -2.08
CA TYR A 530 -27.16 -2.58 -0.92
C TYR A 530 -28.23 -3.61 -1.33
N GLY A 531 -29.16 -3.24 -2.22
CA GLY A 531 -30.15 -4.20 -2.74
C GLY A 531 -29.52 -5.40 -3.45
N LEU A 532 -28.42 -5.17 -4.19
CA LEU A 532 -27.65 -6.25 -4.83
C LEU A 532 -26.91 -7.12 -3.81
N SER A 533 -26.40 -6.55 -2.71
CA SER A 533 -25.70 -7.32 -1.67
C SER A 533 -26.62 -8.23 -0.87
N LEU A 534 -27.94 -8.03 -0.92
CA LEU A 534 -28.93 -8.93 -0.31
C LEU A 534 -29.20 -10.19 -1.15
N LEU A 535 -28.76 -10.23 -2.41
CA LEU A 535 -28.99 -11.38 -3.29
C LEU A 535 -27.93 -12.45 -3.04
N PRO A 536 -28.29 -13.68 -2.63
CA PRO A 536 -27.35 -14.70 -2.16
C PRO A 536 -26.39 -15.21 -3.26
N PHE A 537 -26.71 -14.95 -4.52
CA PHE A 537 -25.89 -15.34 -5.68
C PHE A 537 -25.01 -14.19 -6.22
N ILE A 538 -25.01 -13.02 -5.57
CA ILE A 538 -24.15 -11.88 -5.93
C ILE A 538 -23.20 -11.57 -4.78
N ASN A 539 -21.91 -11.69 -5.03
CA ASN A 539 -20.87 -11.17 -4.16
C ASN A 539 -20.67 -9.67 -4.46
N ALA A 540 -21.12 -8.82 -3.54
CA ALA A 540 -20.94 -7.37 -3.62
C ALA A 540 -19.73 -6.84 -2.83
N ALA A 541 -18.94 -7.72 -2.19
CA ALA A 541 -17.83 -7.33 -1.31
C ALA A 541 -16.83 -6.40 -2.00
N ALA A 542 -16.56 -6.61 -3.29
CA ALA A 542 -15.66 -5.78 -4.08
C ALA A 542 -16.02 -4.28 -4.10
N VAL A 543 -17.28 -3.92 -3.83
CA VAL A 543 -17.74 -2.53 -3.73
C VAL A 543 -18.25 -2.15 -2.33
N THR A 544 -18.67 -3.12 -1.49
CA THR A 544 -19.16 -2.84 -0.13
C THR A 544 -18.08 -2.90 0.94
N THR A 545 -16.92 -3.48 0.66
CA THR A 545 -15.77 -3.50 1.58
C THR A 545 -14.57 -2.79 0.96
N PHE A 546 -13.67 -2.31 1.82
CA PHE A 546 -12.40 -1.71 1.43
C PHE A 546 -11.27 -2.30 2.26
N THR A 547 -10.30 -2.91 1.61
CA THR A 547 -9.06 -3.36 2.25
C THR A 547 -8.01 -2.26 2.10
N ASP A 548 -7.54 -1.71 3.22
CA ASP A 548 -6.48 -0.70 3.20
C ASP A 548 -5.17 -1.34 2.74
N GLN A 549 -4.51 -0.70 1.78
CA GLN A 549 -3.24 -1.13 1.21
C GLN A 549 -2.04 -0.42 1.87
N GLY A 550 -2.24 0.14 3.07
CA GLY A 550 -1.23 0.93 3.78
C GLY A 550 -0.96 2.30 3.18
N THR A 551 -1.81 2.76 2.25
CA THR A 551 -1.69 4.05 1.56
C THR A 551 -2.75 5.06 2.02
N GLY A 552 -3.64 4.65 2.93
CA GLY A 552 -4.70 5.46 3.54
C GLY A 552 -4.24 6.39 4.66
N GLY A 553 -5.19 7.10 5.27
CA GLY A 553 -4.92 8.06 6.35
C GLY A 553 -4.34 7.45 7.64
N ALA A 554 -4.57 6.14 7.85
CA ALA A 554 -4.03 5.36 8.97
C ALA A 554 -2.60 4.84 8.73
N GLY A 555 -2.04 5.02 7.51
CA GLY A 555 -0.69 4.60 7.16
C GLY A 555 -0.53 3.08 7.01
N ARG A 556 0.72 2.62 6.85
CA ARG A 556 1.04 1.21 6.59
C ARG A 556 0.68 0.25 7.74
N ALA A 557 0.56 0.75 8.96
CA ALA A 557 0.14 -0.07 10.10
C ALA A 557 -1.28 -0.65 9.95
N ALA A 558 -2.12 -0.03 9.10
CA ALA A 558 -3.47 -0.51 8.78
C ALA A 558 -3.53 -1.39 7.52
N ALA A 559 -2.41 -1.62 6.83
CA ALA A 559 -2.37 -2.45 5.63
C ALA A 559 -2.93 -3.85 5.90
N GLY A 560 -3.77 -4.34 4.99
CA GLY A 560 -4.47 -5.63 5.11
C GLY A 560 -5.77 -5.58 5.93
N THR A 561 -6.07 -4.46 6.62
CA THR A 561 -7.34 -4.31 7.36
C THR A 561 -8.49 -4.06 6.39
N THR A 562 -9.52 -4.92 6.44
CA THR A 562 -10.73 -4.76 5.62
C THR A 562 -11.87 -4.11 6.40
N TYR A 563 -12.31 -2.95 5.92
CA TYR A 563 -13.44 -2.20 6.46
C TYR A 563 -14.73 -2.54 5.71
N ASP A 564 -15.80 -2.85 6.44
CA ASP A 564 -17.15 -2.89 5.88
C ASP A 564 -17.72 -1.47 5.79
N LEU A 565 -17.94 -1.00 4.56
CA LEU A 565 -18.43 0.34 4.26
C LEU A 565 -19.95 0.46 4.39
N TYR A 566 -20.64 -0.68 4.52
CA TYR A 566 -22.09 -0.81 4.66
C TYR A 566 -22.48 -1.35 6.03
N ALA A 567 -21.55 -1.39 6.99
CA ALA A 567 -21.80 -1.87 8.34
C ALA A 567 -23.05 -1.22 8.96
N GLY A 568 -23.96 -2.05 9.49
CA GLY A 568 -25.20 -1.61 10.11
C GLY A 568 -26.33 -1.27 9.14
N MET A 569 -26.13 -1.37 7.82
CA MET A 569 -27.19 -1.19 6.82
C MET A 569 -28.27 -2.28 6.92
N GLU A 570 -28.00 -3.45 7.49
CA GLU A 570 -29.02 -4.45 7.79
C GLU A 570 -30.15 -3.88 8.69
N GLY A 571 -29.85 -2.86 9.49
CA GLY A 571 -30.80 -2.14 10.33
C GLY A 571 -31.89 -1.39 9.53
N LEU A 572 -31.71 -1.13 8.23
CA LEU A 572 -32.74 -0.49 7.38
C LEU A 572 -33.97 -1.37 7.19
N LEU A 573 -33.80 -2.70 7.30
CA LEU A 573 -34.88 -3.67 7.18
C LEU A 573 -35.48 -4.05 8.54
N GLN A 574 -34.89 -3.58 9.64
CA GLN A 574 -35.37 -3.82 11.00
C GLN A 574 -36.39 -2.75 11.39
N PHE A 575 -37.44 -3.15 12.11
CA PHE A 575 -38.42 -2.21 12.66
C PHE A 575 -38.39 -2.21 14.19
N PRO A 576 -38.17 -1.06 14.84
CA PRO A 576 -37.91 0.26 14.25
C PRO A 576 -36.48 0.38 13.66
N VAL A 577 -36.33 1.20 12.62
CA VAL A 577 -35.01 1.51 12.03
C VAL A 577 -34.15 2.24 13.08
N PRO A 578 -32.86 1.86 13.28
CA PRO A 578 -31.98 2.52 14.23
C PRO A 578 -31.88 4.04 14.02
N GLN A 579 -31.93 4.81 15.12
CA GLN A 579 -32.07 6.27 15.10
C GLN A 579 -30.90 7.04 14.44
N GLY A 580 -29.77 6.39 14.17
CA GLY A 580 -28.62 6.97 13.46
C GLY A 580 -28.51 6.62 11.96
N LEU A 581 -29.24 5.62 11.48
CA LEU A 581 -29.00 5.05 10.14
C LEU A 581 -29.53 5.93 9.01
N ILE A 582 -30.72 6.54 9.18
CA ILE A 582 -31.27 7.45 8.17
C ILE A 582 -30.39 8.71 8.03
N PRO A 583 -29.97 9.39 9.11
CA PRO A 583 -28.99 10.46 9.01
C PRO A 583 -27.67 10.03 8.35
N ALA A 584 -27.14 8.86 8.69
CA ALA A 584 -25.91 8.33 8.10
C ALA A 584 -26.05 8.14 6.57
N LEU A 585 -27.17 7.58 6.13
CA LEU A 585 -27.49 7.41 4.71
C LEU A 585 -27.64 8.75 3.97
N LEU A 586 -28.41 9.69 4.54
CA LEU A 586 -28.63 11.01 3.92
C LEU A 586 -27.35 11.86 3.86
N LEU A 587 -26.44 11.66 4.82
CA LEU A 587 -25.14 12.32 4.87
C LEU A 587 -24.06 11.56 4.09
N LEU A 588 -24.41 10.49 3.37
CA LEU A 588 -23.47 9.66 2.60
C LEU A 588 -22.28 9.18 3.46
N GLN A 589 -22.57 8.74 4.68
CA GLN A 589 -21.60 8.06 5.57
C GLN A 589 -21.39 6.59 5.16
N VAL A 590 -22.29 6.07 4.32
CA VAL A 590 -22.26 4.72 3.76
C VAL A 590 -22.27 4.82 2.24
N GLY A 591 -21.45 4.00 1.59
CA GLY A 591 -21.42 3.90 0.14
C GLY A 591 -20.25 3.09 -0.40
N PRO A 592 -20.25 2.80 -1.71
CA PRO A 592 -19.20 2.01 -2.30
C PRO A 592 -17.95 2.87 -2.48
N TRP A 593 -16.78 2.37 -2.06
CA TRP A 593 -15.57 3.19 -2.00
C TRP A 593 -15.16 3.80 -3.35
N GLN A 594 -15.38 3.07 -4.45
CA GLN A 594 -15.13 3.55 -5.82
C GLN A 594 -15.97 4.77 -6.20
N PHE A 595 -17.06 5.02 -5.47
CA PHE A 595 -18.03 6.07 -5.73
C PHE A 595 -17.98 7.22 -4.70
N ASN A 596 -17.18 7.08 -3.63
CA ASN A 596 -17.17 8.02 -2.50
C ASN A 596 -16.84 9.46 -2.89
N ILE A 597 -16.04 9.68 -3.94
CA ILE A 597 -15.69 11.02 -4.42
C ILE A 597 -16.92 11.88 -4.78
N MET A 598 -18.09 11.29 -4.98
CA MET A 598 -19.31 12.02 -5.32
C MET A 598 -19.78 12.99 -4.23
N GLY A 599 -19.57 12.66 -2.94
CA GLY A 599 -19.90 13.57 -1.85
C GLY A 599 -19.12 14.89 -1.96
N LEU A 600 -17.82 14.80 -2.24
CA LEU A 600 -16.95 15.95 -2.51
C LEU A 600 -17.52 16.82 -3.64
N TYR A 601 -17.91 16.20 -4.77
CA TYR A 601 -18.44 16.92 -5.92
C TYR A 601 -19.74 17.67 -5.65
N VAL A 602 -20.64 17.08 -4.87
CA VAL A 602 -21.90 17.73 -4.48
C VAL A 602 -21.59 19.04 -3.75
N VAL A 603 -20.69 18.99 -2.76
CA VAL A 603 -20.31 20.17 -1.97
C VAL A 603 -19.60 21.23 -2.84
N LEU A 604 -18.62 20.80 -3.65
CA LEU A 604 -17.86 21.71 -4.52
C LEU A 604 -18.73 22.40 -5.57
N LEU A 605 -19.73 21.70 -6.13
CA LEU A 605 -20.67 22.28 -7.09
C LEU A 605 -21.65 23.24 -6.43
N LEU A 606 -22.07 23.00 -5.18
CA LEU A 606 -22.90 23.95 -4.43
C LEU A 606 -22.15 25.25 -4.13
N ILE A 607 -20.86 25.16 -3.82
CA ILE A 607 -20.01 26.35 -3.53
C ILE A 607 -19.57 27.06 -4.82
N SER A 608 -19.56 26.36 -5.96
CA SER A 608 -19.04 26.89 -7.22
C SER A 608 -19.59 28.24 -7.68
N PRO A 609 -20.88 28.61 -7.52
CA PRO A 609 -21.37 29.92 -7.93
C PRO A 609 -20.75 31.05 -7.11
N LEU A 610 -20.51 30.83 -5.82
CA LEU A 610 -19.86 31.80 -4.95
C LEU A 610 -18.42 32.06 -5.43
N ILE A 611 -17.70 31.01 -5.79
CA ILE A 611 -16.35 31.12 -6.35
C ILE A 611 -16.40 31.89 -7.68
N LEU A 612 -17.29 31.54 -8.60
CA LEU A 612 -17.42 32.21 -9.90
C LEU A 612 -17.77 33.70 -9.75
N VAL A 613 -18.64 34.06 -8.80
CA VAL A 613 -18.97 35.47 -8.50
C VAL A 613 -17.77 36.22 -7.94
N ALA A 614 -16.99 35.59 -7.06
CA ALA A 614 -15.78 36.21 -6.53
C ALA A 614 -14.75 36.44 -7.65
N LEU A 615 -14.55 35.45 -8.54
CA LEU A 615 -13.69 35.58 -9.72
C LEU A 615 -14.16 36.69 -10.67
N SER A 616 -15.47 36.79 -10.94
CA SER A 616 -16.01 37.82 -11.83
C SER A 616 -15.92 39.23 -11.25
N ARG A 617 -15.84 39.36 -9.91
CA ARG A 617 -15.61 40.63 -9.22
C ARG A 617 -14.13 40.99 -9.07
N GLY A 618 -13.21 40.17 -9.59
CA GLY A 618 -11.77 40.39 -9.50
C GLY A 618 -11.14 39.98 -8.16
N PHE A 619 -11.87 39.28 -7.29
CA PHE A 619 -11.36 38.77 -6.02
C PHE A 619 -10.58 37.46 -6.15
N THR A 620 -9.92 37.25 -7.29
CA THR A 620 -9.16 36.02 -7.59
C THR A 620 -8.07 35.76 -6.58
N TRP A 621 -7.35 36.81 -6.14
CA TRP A 621 -6.33 36.68 -5.11
C TRP A 621 -6.92 36.16 -3.79
N LEU A 622 -8.11 36.65 -3.39
CA LEU A 622 -8.80 36.22 -2.17
C LEU A 622 -9.24 34.76 -2.28
N VAL A 623 -9.82 34.37 -3.42
CA VAL A 623 -10.24 32.97 -3.69
C VAL A 623 -9.06 32.02 -3.57
N LEU A 624 -7.92 32.34 -4.19
CA LEU A 624 -6.73 31.50 -4.16
C LEU A 624 -6.08 31.48 -2.77
N THR A 625 -5.93 32.63 -2.12
CA THR A 625 -5.36 32.69 -0.76
C THR A 625 -6.22 31.94 0.24
N LEU A 626 -7.55 32.07 0.18
CA LEU A 626 -8.46 31.31 1.03
C LEU A 626 -8.36 29.81 0.74
N SER A 627 -8.36 29.41 -0.53
CA SER A 627 -8.25 28.00 -0.92
C SER A 627 -6.93 27.37 -0.47
N VAL A 628 -5.80 28.08 -0.60
CA VAL A 628 -4.50 27.63 -0.08
C VAL A 628 -4.51 27.58 1.44
N GLY A 629 -5.10 28.58 2.12
CA GLY A 629 -5.23 28.59 3.57
C GLY A 629 -6.04 27.39 4.10
N LEU A 630 -7.16 27.06 3.45
CA LEU A 630 -7.95 25.87 3.78
C LEU A 630 -7.17 24.57 3.53
N TYR A 631 -6.40 24.50 2.44
CA TYR A 631 -5.54 23.36 2.16
C TYR A 631 -4.45 23.16 3.23
N ILE A 632 -3.76 24.24 3.63
CA ILE A 632 -2.74 24.20 4.69
C ILE A 632 -3.38 23.77 6.01
N ALA A 633 -4.50 24.38 6.39
CA ALA A 633 -5.22 24.02 7.61
C ALA A 633 -5.68 22.55 7.59
N GLY A 634 -6.25 22.09 6.48
CA GLY A 634 -6.66 20.69 6.31
C GLY A 634 -5.49 19.70 6.35
N SER A 635 -4.33 20.08 5.82
CA SER A 635 -3.13 19.24 5.80
C SER A 635 -2.46 19.13 7.18
N ILE A 636 -2.48 20.20 7.97
CA ILE A 636 -1.86 20.25 9.31
C ILE A 636 -2.80 19.65 10.36
N PHE A 637 -4.03 20.16 10.45
CA PHE A 637 -4.94 19.81 11.54
C PHE A 637 -5.78 18.57 11.26
N ARG A 638 -5.89 18.15 9.99
CA ARG A 638 -6.64 16.96 9.56
C ARG A 638 -8.10 16.94 10.05
N PHE A 639 -8.73 18.11 10.15
CA PHE A 639 -10.13 18.23 10.56
C PHE A 639 -11.08 17.62 9.53
N ARG A 640 -12.03 16.81 10.00
CA ARG A 640 -13.16 16.31 9.23
C ARG A 640 -14.32 17.29 9.35
N LEU A 641 -14.70 17.94 8.24
CA LEU A 641 -15.77 18.96 8.26
C LEU A 641 -17.15 18.31 8.21
N LEU A 642 -17.29 17.24 7.44
CA LEU A 642 -18.53 16.49 7.30
C LEU A 642 -18.36 15.04 7.78
N PRO A 643 -19.39 14.42 8.37
CA PRO A 643 -19.31 13.02 8.77
C PRO A 643 -19.34 12.07 7.56
N SER A 644 -19.54 12.59 6.35
CA SER A 644 -19.60 11.83 5.09
C SER A 644 -18.33 11.00 4.84
N GLN A 645 -18.50 9.82 4.27
CA GLN A 645 -17.41 8.84 4.07
C GLN A 645 -16.30 9.33 3.14
N PHE A 646 -16.63 10.24 2.21
CA PHE A 646 -15.64 10.75 1.27
C PHE A 646 -14.49 11.50 1.95
N GLU A 647 -14.69 12.05 3.14
CA GLU A 647 -13.66 12.80 3.89
C GLU A 647 -12.47 11.92 4.30
N ASP A 648 -12.67 10.59 4.40
CA ASP A 648 -11.60 9.65 4.77
C ASP A 648 -10.57 9.46 3.65
N SER A 649 -11.00 9.60 2.39
CA SER A 649 -10.13 9.45 1.19
C SER A 649 -9.87 10.77 0.46
N PHE A 650 -10.81 11.70 0.54
CA PHE A 650 -10.83 12.97 -0.16
C PHE A 650 -11.20 14.13 0.78
N PRO A 651 -10.39 14.44 1.82
CA PRO A 651 -10.68 15.51 2.76
C PRO A 651 -11.04 16.82 2.05
N LEU A 652 -12.21 17.37 2.38
CA LEU A 652 -12.82 18.48 1.64
C LEU A 652 -11.92 19.72 1.62
N LEU A 653 -11.34 20.08 2.76
CA LEU A 653 -10.48 21.25 2.92
C LEU A 653 -9.22 21.19 2.04
N VAL A 654 -8.73 19.98 1.77
CA VAL A 654 -7.53 19.71 0.99
C VAL A 654 -7.86 19.61 -0.49
N TRP A 655 -8.83 18.76 -0.86
CA TRP A 655 -9.16 18.46 -2.25
C TRP A 655 -9.86 19.61 -2.98
N GLN A 656 -10.50 20.53 -2.26
CA GLN A 656 -11.06 21.74 -2.87
C GLN A 656 -9.99 22.57 -3.61
N LEU A 657 -8.71 22.50 -3.21
CA LEU A 657 -7.62 23.25 -3.87
C LEU A 657 -7.54 22.93 -5.37
N LEU A 658 -7.54 21.64 -5.73
CA LEU A 658 -7.46 21.22 -7.14
C LEU A 658 -8.65 21.74 -7.94
N PHE A 659 -9.84 21.72 -7.35
CA PHE A 659 -11.07 22.18 -7.98
C PHE A 659 -11.09 23.71 -8.16
N VAL A 660 -10.73 24.48 -7.12
CA VAL A 660 -10.71 25.94 -7.15
C VAL A 660 -9.64 26.47 -8.09
N VAL A 661 -8.43 25.91 -8.05
CA VAL A 661 -7.36 26.25 -9.01
C VAL A 661 -7.78 25.88 -10.42
N GLY A 662 -8.37 24.70 -10.61
CA GLY A 662 -8.94 24.28 -11.89
C GLY A 662 -9.98 25.27 -12.41
N MET A 663 -10.93 25.69 -11.57
CA MET A 663 -11.97 26.66 -11.93
C MET A 663 -11.40 28.02 -12.29
N THR A 664 -10.43 28.50 -11.52
CA THR A 664 -9.71 29.75 -11.80
C THR A 664 -8.97 29.68 -13.14
N ALA A 665 -8.28 28.55 -13.40
CA ALA A 665 -7.59 28.32 -14.66
C ALA A 665 -8.57 28.23 -15.86
N GLY A 666 -9.75 27.63 -15.66
CA GLY A 666 -10.82 27.61 -16.64
C GLY A 666 -11.38 29.01 -16.95
N PHE A 667 -11.59 29.81 -15.89
CA PHE A 667 -12.09 31.19 -15.99
C PHE A 667 -11.10 32.10 -16.76
N TYR A 668 -9.81 32.02 -16.43
CA TYR A 668 -8.75 32.82 -17.05
C TYR A 668 -8.02 32.11 -18.20
N ARG A 669 -8.58 31.05 -18.76
CA ARG A 669 -7.93 30.17 -19.74
C ARG A 669 -7.25 30.92 -20.89
N HIS A 670 -7.94 31.90 -21.49
CA HIS A 670 -7.41 32.65 -22.64
C HIS A 670 -6.15 33.44 -22.25
N HIS A 671 -6.19 34.17 -21.13
CA HIS A 671 -5.05 34.89 -20.59
C HIS A 671 -3.86 33.97 -20.30
N ILE A 672 -4.11 32.78 -19.72
CA ILE A 672 -3.06 31.80 -19.43
C ILE A 672 -2.40 31.30 -20.72
N ILE A 673 -3.21 30.97 -21.73
CA ILE A 673 -2.70 30.49 -23.02
C ILE A 673 -1.88 31.57 -23.74
N GLU A 674 -2.38 32.80 -23.77
CA GLU A 674 -1.68 33.95 -24.36
C GLU A 674 -0.37 34.24 -23.64
N TRP A 675 -0.36 34.14 -22.30
CA TRP A 675 0.83 34.32 -21.48
C TRP A 675 1.93 33.30 -21.78
N PHE A 676 1.57 32.02 -21.97
CA PHE A 676 2.52 30.97 -22.38
C PHE A 676 2.91 31.04 -23.86
N ALA A 677 2.07 31.65 -24.70
CA ALA A 677 2.36 31.85 -26.12
C ALA A 677 3.42 32.94 -26.36
N ASP A 678 3.58 33.89 -25.42
CA ASP A 678 4.62 34.92 -25.47
C ASP A 678 6.03 34.29 -25.56
N ARG A 679 6.79 34.67 -26.58
CA ARG A 679 8.14 34.19 -26.85
C ARG A 679 9.09 34.39 -25.66
N ARG A 680 8.91 35.43 -24.85
CA ARG A 680 9.75 35.70 -23.66
C ARG A 680 9.49 34.72 -22.51
N ARG A 681 8.29 34.14 -22.44
CA ARG A 681 7.81 33.31 -21.33
C ARG A 681 7.65 31.84 -21.72
N ARG A 682 7.67 31.53 -23.01
CA ARG A 682 7.54 30.17 -23.55
C ARG A 682 8.55 29.17 -22.98
N TRP A 683 9.73 29.60 -22.54
CA TRP A 683 10.69 28.72 -21.87
C TRP A 683 10.15 28.14 -20.56
N LEU A 684 9.27 28.87 -19.83
CA LEU A 684 8.61 28.39 -18.61
C LEU A 684 7.70 27.19 -18.90
N LEU A 685 7.04 27.17 -20.07
CA LEU A 685 6.29 26.00 -20.50
C LEU A 685 7.20 24.78 -20.70
N GLY A 686 8.40 25.00 -21.27
CA GLY A 686 9.43 23.97 -21.39
C GLY A 686 9.88 23.44 -20.03
N VAL A 687 10.07 24.32 -19.04
CA VAL A 687 10.38 23.93 -17.65
C VAL A 687 9.24 23.09 -17.06
N CYS A 688 7.98 23.50 -17.22
CA CYS A 688 6.85 22.71 -16.72
C CYS A 688 6.81 21.30 -17.33
N ILE A 689 7.04 21.18 -18.63
CA ILE A 689 7.07 19.89 -19.35
C ILE A 689 8.23 19.03 -18.86
N PHE A 690 9.41 19.61 -18.66
CA PHE A 690 10.57 18.90 -18.16
C PHE A 690 10.38 18.42 -16.72
N LEU A 691 9.83 19.26 -15.84
CA LEU A 691 9.52 18.88 -14.47
C LEU A 691 8.43 17.79 -14.40
N ALA A 692 7.42 17.84 -15.26
CA ALA A 692 6.44 16.75 -15.37
C ALA A 692 7.11 15.42 -15.75
N ALA A 693 8.05 15.46 -16.70
CA ALA A 693 8.81 14.27 -17.10
C ALA A 693 9.74 13.78 -15.97
N ALA A 694 10.36 14.69 -15.21
CA ALA A 694 11.15 14.33 -14.03
C ALA A 694 10.29 13.66 -12.95
N CYS A 695 9.05 14.13 -12.72
CA CYS A 695 8.10 13.47 -11.81
C CYS A 695 7.64 12.10 -12.31
N ALA A 696 7.54 11.90 -13.64
CA ALA A 696 7.28 10.58 -14.24
C ALA A 696 8.44 9.62 -13.98
N VAL A 697 9.68 10.06 -14.24
CA VAL A 697 10.89 9.29 -13.96
C VAL A 697 11.02 8.95 -12.48
N PHE A 698 10.71 9.91 -11.59
CA PHE A 698 10.65 9.65 -10.15
C PHE A 698 9.62 8.55 -9.84
N SER A 699 8.41 8.62 -10.38
CA SER A 699 7.39 7.58 -10.18
C SER A 699 7.82 6.19 -10.69
N TRP A 700 8.56 6.13 -11.81
CA TRP A 700 9.13 4.88 -12.31
C TRP A 700 10.27 4.34 -11.44
N SER A 701 10.77 5.15 -10.50
CA SER A 701 11.71 4.71 -9.47
C SER A 701 11.02 4.10 -8.25
N GLY A 702 9.70 4.00 -8.27
CA GLY A 702 8.95 3.33 -7.22
C GLY A 702 9.19 1.83 -7.19
N PRO A 703 9.18 1.20 -6.00
CA PRO A 703 9.43 -0.23 -5.85
C PRO A 703 8.24 -1.11 -6.28
N TYR A 704 7.07 -0.53 -6.50
CA TYR A 704 5.82 -1.25 -6.68
C TYR A 704 5.67 -1.81 -8.11
N LEU A 705 5.83 -3.13 -8.26
CA LEU A 705 5.58 -3.85 -9.51
C LEU A 705 4.12 -4.28 -9.59
N THR A 706 3.46 -3.92 -10.69
CA THR A 706 2.04 -4.24 -10.91
C THR A 706 1.83 -5.61 -11.55
N ASN A 707 2.73 -6.03 -12.43
CA ASN A 707 2.69 -7.33 -13.13
C ASN A 707 4.05 -7.69 -13.76
N GLN A 708 4.10 -8.85 -14.43
CA GLN A 708 5.32 -9.40 -15.03
C GLN A 708 5.92 -8.56 -16.18
N LEU A 709 5.13 -7.68 -16.80
CA LEU A 709 5.55 -6.78 -17.86
C LEU A 709 5.89 -5.37 -17.34
N ASP A 710 5.73 -5.13 -16.04
CA ASP A 710 6.05 -3.85 -15.42
C ASP A 710 7.58 -3.68 -15.34
N PHE A 711 8.05 -2.47 -15.55
CA PHE A 711 9.47 -2.15 -15.49
C PHE A 711 9.70 -0.93 -14.60
N ARG A 712 10.71 -1.03 -13.73
CA ARG A 712 11.09 0.05 -12.80
C ARG A 712 12.56 0.40 -12.94
N LEU A 713 12.88 1.64 -12.59
CA LEU A 713 14.24 2.17 -12.64
C LEU A 713 14.75 2.33 -11.21
N ALA A 714 15.71 1.53 -10.78
CA ALA A 714 16.34 1.71 -9.47
C ALA A 714 17.30 2.91 -9.49
N LEU A 715 16.75 4.12 -9.60
CA LEU A 715 17.52 5.39 -9.62
C LEU A 715 17.90 5.84 -8.21
N ILE A 716 17.03 5.58 -7.24
CA ILE A 716 17.21 5.94 -5.83
C ILE A 716 16.87 4.73 -4.96
N PRO A 717 17.46 4.63 -3.74
CA PRO A 717 17.10 3.57 -2.81
C PRO A 717 15.60 3.58 -2.51
N GLU A 718 15.00 2.40 -2.40
CA GLU A 718 13.56 2.23 -2.17
C GLU A 718 13.06 3.00 -0.94
N THR A 719 13.83 2.94 0.14
CA THR A 719 13.56 3.66 1.39
C THR A 719 13.53 5.18 1.21
N THR A 720 14.43 5.71 0.38
CA THR A 720 14.46 7.13 0.00
C THR A 720 13.25 7.48 -0.85
N PHE A 721 12.90 6.63 -1.83
CA PHE A 721 11.68 6.80 -2.62
C PHE A 721 10.44 6.84 -1.71
N ARG A 722 10.29 5.85 -0.82
CA ARG A 722 9.17 5.74 0.13
C ARG A 722 9.10 6.98 1.03
N TYR A 723 10.22 7.44 1.60
CA TYR A 723 10.26 8.66 2.41
C TYR A 723 9.80 9.91 1.65
N VAL A 724 10.33 10.14 0.43
CA VAL A 724 9.95 11.28 -0.40
C VAL A 724 8.48 11.18 -0.81
N TYR A 725 8.02 9.99 -1.16
CA TYR A 725 6.62 9.73 -1.52
C TYR A 725 5.68 10.02 -0.34
N ASP A 726 5.94 9.45 0.83
CA ASP A 726 5.07 9.59 2.01
C ASP A 726 5.06 11.02 2.57
N THR A 727 6.16 11.76 2.39
CA THR A 727 6.29 13.15 2.85
C THR A 727 5.67 14.15 1.88
N PHE A 728 5.98 14.05 0.58
CA PHE A 728 5.64 15.08 -0.41
C PHE A 728 4.55 14.66 -1.39
N PHE A 729 4.31 13.37 -1.56
CA PHE A 729 3.41 12.83 -2.57
C PHE A 729 2.29 11.95 -2.00
N SER A 730 1.99 12.03 -0.71
CA SER A 730 0.86 11.31 -0.13
C SER A 730 -0.46 11.68 -0.82
N ARG A 731 -1.31 10.68 -1.05
CA ARG A 731 -2.53 10.84 -1.85
C ARG A 731 -3.66 11.52 -1.10
N THR A 732 -4.03 10.99 0.06
CA THR A 732 -5.22 11.43 0.82
C THR A 732 -5.16 12.91 1.15
N TYR A 733 -4.02 13.37 1.67
CA TYR A 733 -3.82 14.77 2.04
C TYR A 733 -3.15 15.61 0.94
N LEU A 734 -3.10 15.11 -0.30
CA LEU A 734 -2.49 15.76 -1.45
C LEU A 734 -1.18 16.46 -1.10
N GLY A 735 -0.12 15.70 -0.81
CA GLY A 735 1.17 16.28 -0.46
C GLY A 735 1.59 17.38 -1.46
N PRO A 736 2.37 18.39 -1.02
CA PRO A 736 2.66 19.57 -1.85
C PRO A 736 3.37 19.21 -3.16
N GLY A 737 4.20 18.16 -3.16
CA GLY A 737 4.81 17.60 -4.38
C GLY A 737 3.77 16.99 -5.32
N ARG A 738 2.76 16.31 -4.78
CA ARG A 738 1.61 15.78 -5.55
C ARG A 738 0.83 16.89 -6.23
N VAL A 739 0.47 17.94 -5.50
CA VAL A 739 -0.29 19.09 -6.03
C VAL A 739 0.48 19.74 -7.18
N LEU A 740 1.78 19.99 -7.00
CA LEU A 740 2.64 20.52 -8.05
C LEU A 740 2.66 19.59 -9.26
N ASN A 741 2.82 18.29 -9.05
CA ASN A 741 2.86 17.30 -10.13
C ASN A 741 1.54 17.26 -10.94
N VAL A 742 0.38 17.31 -10.27
CA VAL A 742 -0.94 17.40 -10.93
C VAL A 742 -1.00 18.60 -11.88
N PHE A 743 -0.52 19.76 -11.43
CA PHE A 743 -0.48 20.97 -12.26
C PHE A 743 0.48 20.83 -13.44
N LEU A 744 1.70 20.34 -13.19
CA LEU A 744 2.72 20.14 -14.21
C LEU A 744 2.25 19.16 -15.31
N ILE A 745 1.70 18.01 -14.92
CA ILE A 745 1.15 17.01 -15.85
C ILE A 745 -0.02 17.59 -16.64
N THR A 746 -0.94 18.32 -15.99
CA THR A 746 -2.08 18.93 -16.70
C THR A 746 -1.61 19.94 -17.75
N ILE A 747 -0.63 20.79 -17.40
CA ILE A 747 -0.03 21.75 -18.34
C ILE A 747 0.69 21.02 -19.47
N ALA A 748 1.50 20.01 -19.17
CA ALA A 748 2.28 19.25 -20.14
C ALA A 748 1.38 18.48 -21.12
N LEU A 749 0.36 17.79 -20.62
CA LEU A 749 -0.61 17.06 -21.45
C LEU A 749 -1.44 18.00 -22.31
N TYR A 750 -1.88 19.15 -21.76
CA TYR A 750 -2.59 20.15 -22.55
C TYR A 750 -1.70 20.75 -23.65
N ALA A 751 -0.42 21.02 -23.37
CA ALA A 751 0.55 21.48 -24.36
C ALA A 751 0.83 20.43 -25.43
N LEU A 752 0.97 19.16 -25.05
CA LEU A 752 1.13 18.02 -25.97
C LEU A 752 -0.06 17.92 -26.92
N LEU A 753 -1.30 17.94 -26.39
CA LEU A 753 -2.51 17.93 -27.19
C LEU A 753 -2.63 19.17 -28.09
N SER A 754 -2.13 20.32 -27.64
CA SER A 754 -2.15 21.55 -28.44
C SER A 754 -1.20 21.50 -29.62
N ALA A 755 0.00 20.93 -29.43
CA ALA A 755 1.02 20.82 -30.46
C ALA A 755 0.77 19.67 -31.45
N PHE A 756 0.26 18.53 -30.96
CA PHE A 756 0.11 17.29 -31.72
C PHE A 756 -1.36 16.85 -31.85
N TRP A 757 -2.28 17.82 -31.90
CA TRP A 757 -3.73 17.55 -31.94
C TRP A 757 -4.15 16.62 -33.07
N LYS A 758 -3.80 16.92 -34.32
CA LYS A 758 -4.30 16.17 -35.48
C LYS A 758 -3.91 14.68 -35.47
N PRO A 759 -2.66 14.28 -35.16
CA PRO A 759 -2.34 12.86 -35.03
C PRO A 759 -3.02 12.22 -33.82
N LEU A 760 -3.00 12.85 -32.63
CA LEU A 760 -3.57 12.27 -31.41
C LEU A 760 -5.09 12.13 -31.48
N SER A 761 -5.78 13.16 -31.97
CA SER A 761 -7.24 13.14 -32.17
C SER A 761 -7.68 12.06 -33.16
N ARG A 762 -6.90 11.81 -34.22
CA ARG A 762 -7.17 10.70 -35.15
C ARG A 762 -6.94 9.33 -34.52
N ALA A 763 -5.83 9.17 -33.79
CA ALA A 763 -5.46 7.89 -33.22
C ALA A 763 -6.43 7.43 -32.12
N VAL A 764 -6.76 8.33 -31.19
CA VAL A 764 -7.47 7.96 -29.95
C VAL A 764 -8.64 8.89 -29.60
N GLY A 765 -8.82 9.99 -30.33
CA GLY A 765 -9.89 10.95 -30.06
C GLY A 765 -11.30 10.37 -30.27
N TRP A 766 -11.47 9.40 -31.17
CA TRP A 766 -12.74 8.70 -31.38
C TRP A 766 -13.23 7.93 -30.13
N PHE A 767 -12.29 7.56 -29.24
CA PHE A 767 -12.54 6.82 -28.02
C PHE A 767 -12.60 7.74 -26.79
N PHE A 768 -11.54 8.52 -26.54
CA PHE A 768 -11.45 9.34 -25.32
C PHE A 768 -12.38 10.55 -25.32
N ILE A 769 -12.61 11.21 -26.46
CA ILE A 769 -13.47 12.41 -26.48
C ILE A 769 -14.91 12.06 -26.07
N PRO A 770 -15.60 11.05 -26.66
CA PRO A 770 -16.94 10.68 -26.21
C PRO A 770 -17.02 10.32 -24.73
N LEU A 771 -16.08 9.51 -24.22
CA LEU A 771 -16.03 9.16 -22.79
C LEU A 771 -15.82 10.41 -21.92
N GLY A 772 -14.95 11.32 -22.36
CA GLY A 772 -14.71 12.62 -21.74
C GLY A 772 -15.93 13.55 -21.70
N GLN A 773 -16.78 13.47 -22.72
CA GLN A 773 -18.00 14.27 -22.79
C GLN A 773 -19.09 13.76 -21.84
N ALA A 774 -19.03 12.49 -21.45
CA ALA A 774 -19.96 11.81 -20.56
C ALA A 774 -19.24 11.15 -19.38
N THR A 775 -18.17 11.79 -18.84
CA THR A 775 -17.32 11.12 -17.85
C THR A 775 -18.08 10.68 -16.61
N LEU A 776 -19.04 11.48 -16.16
CA LEU A 776 -19.80 11.17 -14.96
C LEU A 776 -20.71 9.94 -15.19
N TYR A 777 -21.26 9.81 -16.40
CA TYR A 777 -22.00 8.62 -16.79
C TYR A 777 -21.11 7.37 -16.72
N VAL A 778 -19.92 7.44 -17.31
CA VAL A 778 -18.95 6.34 -17.28
C VAL A 778 -18.54 6.01 -15.84
N PHE A 779 -18.32 7.05 -15.03
CA PHE A 779 -18.05 6.94 -13.60
C PHE A 779 -19.19 6.30 -12.80
N ILE A 780 -20.45 6.45 -13.19
CA ILE A 780 -21.54 5.76 -12.48
C ILE A 780 -21.65 4.31 -12.96
N MET A 781 -21.60 4.08 -14.27
CA MET A 781 -21.79 2.75 -14.84
C MET A 781 -20.68 1.77 -14.45
N HIS A 782 -19.43 2.23 -14.28
CA HIS A 782 -18.32 1.32 -13.95
C HIS A 782 -18.48 0.61 -12.60
N VAL A 783 -19.18 1.21 -11.62
CA VAL A 783 -19.44 0.56 -10.31
C VAL A 783 -20.22 -0.75 -10.50
N PHE A 784 -21.22 -0.76 -11.38
CA PHE A 784 -21.99 -1.96 -11.67
C PHE A 784 -21.19 -3.00 -12.46
N PHE A 785 -20.26 -2.55 -13.31
CA PHE A 785 -19.34 -3.46 -13.99
C PHE A 785 -18.33 -4.09 -13.03
N ILE A 786 -17.90 -3.39 -11.97
CA ILE A 786 -17.05 -3.98 -10.93
C ILE A 786 -17.80 -5.11 -10.23
N VAL A 787 -19.07 -4.90 -9.85
CA VAL A 787 -19.90 -5.98 -9.28
C VAL A 787 -20.00 -7.15 -10.25
N ALA A 788 -20.28 -6.90 -11.53
CA ALA A 788 -20.38 -7.97 -12.53
C ALA A 788 -19.07 -8.76 -12.68
N ILE A 789 -17.93 -8.07 -12.80
CA ILE A 789 -16.60 -8.68 -12.97
C ILE A 789 -16.18 -9.45 -11.71
N ALA A 790 -16.44 -8.90 -10.52
CA ALA A 790 -16.12 -9.55 -9.25
C ALA A 790 -16.83 -10.90 -9.07
N ASN A 791 -17.95 -11.12 -9.76
CA ASN A 791 -18.72 -12.36 -9.72
C ASN A 791 -18.30 -13.41 -10.78
N ILE A 792 -17.22 -13.16 -11.53
CA ILE A 792 -16.68 -14.10 -12.51
C ILE A 792 -15.41 -14.76 -11.92
N PRO A 793 -15.48 -16.03 -11.47
CA PRO A 793 -14.35 -16.68 -10.77
C PRO A 793 -13.08 -16.74 -11.60
N VAL A 794 -13.17 -17.05 -12.91
CA VAL A 794 -11.99 -17.23 -13.80
C VAL A 794 -11.14 -15.97 -13.97
N LEU A 795 -11.64 -14.80 -13.58
CA LEU A 795 -10.88 -13.53 -13.64
C LEU A 795 -10.04 -13.29 -12.39
N ARG A 796 -10.21 -14.13 -11.36
CA ARG A 796 -9.43 -14.09 -10.12
C ARG A 796 -8.11 -14.87 -10.24
N ASP A 797 -8.01 -15.75 -11.24
CA ASP A 797 -6.85 -16.62 -11.50
C ASP A 797 -5.59 -15.85 -11.99
N GLY A 798 -5.64 -14.52 -12.08
CA GLY A 798 -4.47 -13.68 -12.37
C GLY A 798 -3.95 -13.73 -13.81
N ASN A 799 -4.65 -14.39 -14.74
CA ASN A 799 -4.23 -14.49 -16.14
C ASN A 799 -4.21 -13.12 -16.84
N LEU A 800 -3.01 -12.64 -17.13
CA LEU A 800 -2.74 -11.31 -17.68
C LEU A 800 -3.50 -11.04 -18.99
N TRP A 801 -3.52 -12.01 -19.91
CA TRP A 801 -4.11 -11.83 -21.25
C TRP A 801 -5.64 -11.90 -21.21
N LEU A 802 -6.18 -12.81 -20.42
CA LEU A 802 -7.63 -12.91 -20.20
C LEU A 802 -8.16 -11.61 -19.60
N ASN A 803 -7.53 -11.13 -18.53
CA ASN A 803 -7.91 -9.89 -17.87
C ASN A 803 -7.75 -8.67 -18.78
N THR A 804 -6.70 -8.65 -19.62
CA THR A 804 -6.54 -7.62 -20.65
C THR A 804 -7.69 -7.65 -21.67
N GLY A 805 -8.11 -8.84 -22.11
CA GLY A 805 -9.28 -9.02 -22.97
C GLY A 805 -10.57 -8.51 -22.33
N VAL A 806 -10.77 -8.75 -21.03
CA VAL A 806 -11.92 -8.23 -20.26
C VAL A 806 -11.91 -6.71 -20.19
N TYR A 807 -10.76 -6.08 -19.95
CA TYR A 807 -10.68 -4.61 -19.98
C TYR A 807 -11.02 -4.04 -21.35
N ILE A 808 -10.54 -4.66 -22.44
CA ILE A 808 -10.92 -4.24 -23.80
C ILE A 808 -12.43 -4.32 -23.97
N ALA A 809 -13.06 -5.42 -23.56
CA ALA A 809 -14.51 -5.59 -23.63
C ALA A 809 -15.25 -4.55 -22.77
N LEU A 810 -14.84 -4.35 -21.52
CA LEU A 810 -15.43 -3.37 -20.60
C LEU A 810 -15.38 -1.95 -21.19
N LEU A 811 -14.20 -1.53 -21.66
CA LEU A 811 -14.01 -0.21 -22.25
C LEU A 811 -14.79 -0.04 -23.56
N ALA A 812 -14.88 -1.09 -24.38
CA ALA A 812 -15.69 -1.08 -25.59
C ALA A 812 -17.19 -0.96 -25.27
N ILE A 813 -17.69 -1.69 -24.26
CA ILE A 813 -19.08 -1.63 -23.81
C ILE A 813 -19.40 -0.21 -23.30
N LEU A 814 -18.56 0.36 -22.44
CA LEU A 814 -18.73 1.73 -21.96
C LEU A 814 -18.75 2.75 -23.11
N TRP A 815 -17.87 2.58 -24.10
CA TRP A 815 -17.86 3.43 -25.29
C TRP A 815 -19.13 3.27 -26.13
N VAL A 816 -19.61 2.05 -26.35
CA VAL A 816 -20.88 1.79 -27.07
C VAL A 816 -22.05 2.41 -26.32
N MET A 817 -22.15 2.23 -25.00
CA MET A 817 -23.21 2.82 -24.18
C MET A 817 -23.25 4.35 -24.28
N VAL A 818 -22.08 4.99 -24.29
CA VAL A 818 -21.97 6.44 -24.48
C VAL A 818 -22.39 6.86 -25.88
N LYS A 819 -22.00 6.11 -26.92
CA LYS A 819 -22.38 6.39 -28.32
C LYS A 819 -23.87 6.20 -28.58
N THR A 820 -24.48 5.17 -28.00
CA THR A 820 -25.92 4.86 -28.13
C THR A 820 -26.77 5.65 -27.14
N LYS A 821 -26.15 6.44 -26.24
CA LYS A 821 -26.82 7.25 -25.20
C LYS A 821 -27.68 6.38 -24.27
N PHE A 822 -27.24 5.15 -24.01
CA PHE A 822 -27.93 4.21 -23.15
C PHE A 822 -28.15 4.81 -21.76
N LEU A 823 -29.39 4.82 -21.25
CA LEU A 823 -29.75 5.38 -19.93
C LEU A 823 -29.39 6.86 -19.67
N PHE A 824 -29.08 7.67 -20.69
CA PHE A 824 -28.75 9.10 -20.51
C PHE A 824 -29.89 9.97 -19.94
N ARG A 825 -31.11 9.43 -19.91
CA ARG A 825 -32.27 10.07 -19.26
C ARG A 825 -32.20 9.94 -17.74
N LEU A 826 -31.74 8.80 -17.23
CA LEU A 826 -31.67 8.49 -15.80
C LEU A 826 -30.34 8.96 -15.20
N VAL A 827 -29.23 8.62 -15.85
CA VAL A 827 -27.87 8.83 -15.33
C VAL A 827 -27.34 10.20 -15.79
N PRO A 828 -26.75 11.02 -14.89
CA PRO A 828 -26.14 12.31 -15.25
C PRO A 828 -24.87 12.16 -16.10
N ARG A 829 -24.51 13.23 -16.83
CA ARG A 829 -23.41 13.28 -17.81
C ARG A 829 -22.23 14.15 -17.37
#